data_AF-A0A3A6HQD5-F1
#
_entry.id   AF-A0A3A6HQD5-F1
#
_cell.length_a   1.000
_cell.length_b   1.000
_cell.length_c   1.000
_cell.angle_alpha   90.00
_cell.angle_beta   90.00
_cell.angle_gamma   90.00
#
_symmetry.space_group_name_H-M   'P 1'
#
loop_
_entity.id
_entity.type
_entity.pdbx_description
1 polymer ?
#
loop_
_entity_poly.entity_id
_entity_poly.type
_entity_poly.pdbx_seq_one_letter_code
_entity_poly.pdbx_strand_id
1 'polypeptide(L)'
;MKKAGDFVLLEAGQKIRIIYSEKENSAVKCAILNLAEDIKKVCDCVVEPGNITGRTAQENGPEIIVATMDTPWFSEIMPEAVLPALEKIRDAQGVGRWEAYLHQISDNSFCIIGADRRGTVFGIYDLSEQIGVSPWYFWADVPVRKKKRFAFSNDYSKADWPDVQYRGIFLNDEEELDAWSKIHTKDDTIGPETYAHIFELLLRLKANYIWPAMHVNYFNSDPENGRLAEKMGIVVGTSHCDMLLRSNQNEWTPWLKKKNYENIRYDYSLSGENREIIQEYWAESVEMNRNYEVCYTVGMRGIHDSGFVTEVIDQDTSLTQSERTEKKIHLLEKVISDQREILKEVLGEEKGNNVPQTFIPYKEVLDLYDGGLQVPEDVTLIWVDDNFGYMRRYPGKEEQERKGGNGLYYHASYWASPGMSYLFFNSIPLAQTGNELKKCWESGIRKMWVLNVGALKPLEIDTEFFLRYSWEAGKNTSNTKDVTQFISRWINRNFSGNFGMDAAEIYNLFAQINNVCKPEHLQSDKFSQNAYGNEAKYRIDILKDLSDRAGKIYQFLPEEEKDAFFELFLMKLQASYYINASFYFADRSRFFWEQGGMQAADSYLEKSRQMDRRKQELLYYYNHLMQDGKWEGILTPESFSPPPTVLYPAAKPALVIGAASLGVIREDNFIFHSHGEIEKIITLFNKGCGEIGYKAAVPKWLEVSETEGCVAAEKILTVRIRESERKICFEQGRTGQIIITGEDGIRYEIEIQAEKETAYLYREHAFYAEADGYISIPADGYSENVCTKEAAWRKIEYLGRGWGAAMEAFLESAQDRAIESDAPGISDIRQDCYLKYPFFLENSGAFLLEIHRFLTLNPTGKVRFAVGVDNERPVLIETDTVDEWKGCWKDAVMNDGEKLYHMLPWLSSGYHILKIYPVDQYVTLNKLVIYTEKWKESNFGPFESAFYDGIKWNTAKGADMIPVNTEENQSGFWRELYGNPADRELLLPMLYAAPDFWKTERLYTRSDEKENRLGAVRYTCCQDGTKDILHQFGEGLFMEVDGIAAFEAEYALENSENAYVTASLPDGKYYWSHTQAETDGGSGFAMMIEGKGRYWENALEGPGMHYRIRIQNPGTYFVWLLMKFEDADSDSCYLLADGMQQDADRIFSSHGGFFTYSMKQRWHWRAVAALDLNAGEHILSVMGKKSGLRIDRIYMTQGNEWPPVDADWRESRRILFE
;
A
#
# COMPACT_ATOMS: atom_id res chain seq x y z
N MET A 1 -23.94 -8.75 39.16
CA MET A 1 -24.96 -8.67 40.24
C MET A 1 -26.32 -8.99 39.64
N LYS A 2 -27.12 -9.84 40.29
CA LYS A 2 -28.45 -10.27 39.80
C LYS A 2 -29.41 -9.08 39.86
N LYS A 3 -29.82 -8.52 38.72
CA LYS A 3 -31.08 -7.75 38.67
C LYS A 3 -32.22 -8.76 38.61
N ALA A 4 -33.27 -8.58 39.40
CA ALA A 4 -34.45 -9.40 39.28
C ALA A 4 -35.10 -9.11 37.92
N GLY A 5 -35.22 -10.11 37.04
CA GLY A 5 -35.85 -9.96 35.72
C GLY A 5 -34.93 -10.00 34.49
N ASP A 6 -33.71 -10.55 34.57
CA ASP A 6 -32.88 -10.83 33.38
C ASP A 6 -33.13 -12.25 32.83
N PHE A 7 -33.17 -12.40 31.50
CA PHE A 7 -33.24 -13.69 30.79
C PHE A 7 -31.84 -14.30 30.69
N VAL A 8 -31.63 -15.42 31.36
CA VAL A 8 -30.34 -16.12 31.35
C VAL A 8 -30.29 -17.04 30.16
N LEU A 9 -29.52 -16.66 29.13
CA LEU A 9 -29.33 -17.49 27.96
C LEU A 9 -28.34 -18.63 28.23
N LEU A 10 -27.19 -18.33 28.85
CA LEU A 10 -26.13 -19.30 29.12
C LEU A 10 -25.77 -19.28 30.61
N GLU A 11 -25.62 -20.46 31.21
CA GLU A 11 -25.07 -20.66 32.55
C GLU A 11 -24.32 -22.00 32.60
N ALA A 12 -23.12 -22.03 33.18
CA ALA A 12 -22.29 -23.24 33.20
C ALA A 12 -23.04 -24.44 33.83
N GLY A 13 -22.97 -25.61 33.19
CA GLY A 13 -23.70 -26.82 33.56
C GLY A 13 -25.16 -26.86 33.09
N GLN A 14 -25.66 -25.80 32.45
CA GLN A 14 -27.01 -25.73 31.91
C GLN A 14 -27.13 -26.47 30.57
N LYS A 15 -28.28 -27.10 30.34
CA LYS A 15 -28.67 -27.66 29.04
C LYS A 15 -29.35 -26.58 28.20
N ILE A 16 -28.82 -26.33 27.01
CA ILE A 16 -29.34 -25.36 26.03
C ILE A 16 -29.86 -26.12 24.82
N ARG A 17 -31.11 -25.85 24.43
CA ARG A 17 -31.72 -26.44 23.23
C ARG A 17 -31.80 -25.40 22.13
N ILE A 18 -31.30 -25.75 20.94
CA ILE A 18 -31.50 -24.95 19.73
C ILE A 18 -32.58 -25.64 18.88
N ILE A 19 -33.73 -24.98 18.75
CA ILE A 19 -34.94 -25.50 18.10
C ILE A 19 -35.05 -24.87 16.72
N TYR A 20 -35.15 -25.72 15.69
CA TYR A 20 -35.37 -25.34 14.29
C TYR A 20 -36.08 -26.48 13.54
N SER A 21 -36.45 -26.25 12.28
CA SER A 21 -37.07 -27.26 11.41
C SER A 21 -36.04 -28.02 10.58
N GLU A 22 -36.18 -29.34 10.41
CA GLU A 22 -35.36 -30.10 9.44
C GLU A 22 -35.60 -29.70 7.98
N LYS A 23 -36.64 -28.93 7.69
CA LYS A 23 -36.87 -28.39 6.34
C LYS A 23 -36.25 -27.00 6.17
N GLU A 24 -35.64 -26.44 7.21
CA GLU A 24 -34.97 -25.15 7.15
C GLU A 24 -33.80 -25.17 6.15
N ASN A 25 -33.47 -24.00 5.59
CA ASN A 25 -32.45 -23.88 4.55
C ASN A 25 -31.07 -24.39 5.03
N SER A 26 -30.28 -24.99 4.13
CA SER A 26 -28.96 -25.55 4.46
C SER A 26 -28.01 -24.50 5.05
N ALA A 27 -28.07 -23.25 4.59
CA ALA A 27 -27.24 -22.17 5.10
C ALA A 27 -27.51 -21.91 6.59
N VAL A 28 -28.79 -21.87 6.95
CA VAL A 28 -29.26 -21.71 8.33
C VAL A 28 -28.81 -22.89 9.19
N LYS A 29 -28.93 -24.12 8.69
CA LYS A 29 -28.45 -25.31 9.42
C LYS A 29 -26.94 -25.27 9.66
N CYS A 30 -26.15 -24.83 8.68
CA CYS A 30 -24.70 -24.65 8.86
C CYS A 30 -24.41 -23.63 9.97
N ALA A 31 -25.09 -22.47 9.95
CA ALA A 31 -24.93 -21.46 10.99
C ALA A 31 -25.37 -21.93 12.39
N ILE A 32 -26.44 -22.75 12.48
CA ILE A 32 -26.88 -23.36 13.76
C ILE A 32 -25.82 -24.28 14.34
N LEU A 33 -25.16 -25.10 13.51
CA LEU A 33 -24.07 -25.97 13.95
C LEU A 33 -22.90 -25.12 14.48
N ASN A 34 -22.56 -24.03 13.78
CA ASN A 34 -21.52 -23.11 14.23
C ASN A 34 -21.88 -22.42 15.55
N LEU A 35 -23.14 -21.96 15.72
CA LEU A 35 -23.62 -21.40 16.99
C LEU A 35 -23.53 -22.41 18.14
N ALA A 36 -23.89 -23.68 17.87
CA ALA A 36 -23.79 -24.72 18.88
C ALA A 36 -22.35 -24.90 19.37
N GLU A 37 -21.39 -24.84 18.45
CA GLU A 37 -19.97 -24.94 18.78
C GLU A 37 -19.44 -23.68 19.46
N ASP A 38 -19.86 -22.50 19.02
CA ASP A 38 -19.54 -21.21 19.63
C ASP A 38 -20.02 -21.13 21.08
N ILE A 39 -21.24 -21.63 21.37
CA ILE A 39 -21.74 -21.70 22.74
C ILE A 39 -20.84 -22.59 23.61
N LYS A 40 -20.38 -23.75 23.11
CA LYS A 40 -19.45 -24.63 23.86
C LYS A 40 -18.08 -24.00 24.05
N LYS A 41 -17.59 -23.25 23.06
CA LYS A 41 -16.34 -22.48 23.17
C LYS A 41 -16.48 -21.40 24.24
N VAL A 42 -17.61 -20.70 24.33
CA VAL A 42 -17.84 -19.61 25.29
C VAL A 42 -18.18 -20.10 26.70
N CYS A 43 -19.07 -21.08 26.87
CA CYS A 43 -19.60 -21.49 28.17
C CYS A 43 -19.69 -23.01 28.25
N ASP A 44 -19.45 -23.57 29.44
CA ASP A 44 -19.53 -25.01 29.70
C ASP A 44 -20.99 -25.48 29.78
N CYS A 45 -21.72 -25.32 28.68
CA CYS A 45 -23.11 -25.73 28.50
C CYS A 45 -23.20 -27.07 27.76
N VAL A 46 -24.26 -27.84 28.03
CA VAL A 46 -24.63 -28.99 27.19
C VAL A 46 -25.57 -28.49 26.11
N VAL A 47 -25.06 -28.37 24.87
CA VAL A 47 -25.85 -27.86 23.73
C VAL A 47 -26.41 -29.03 22.93
N GLU A 48 -27.73 -29.07 22.78
CA GLU A 48 -28.44 -30.04 21.95
C GLU A 48 -29.19 -29.29 20.82
N PRO A 49 -28.66 -29.28 19.59
CA PRO A 49 -29.44 -28.96 18.41
C PRO A 49 -30.49 -30.06 18.23
N GLY A 50 -31.77 -29.72 18.26
CA GLY A 50 -32.83 -30.73 18.30
C GLY A 50 -34.10 -30.29 17.59
N ASN A 51 -34.69 -31.24 16.87
CA ASN A 51 -36.01 -31.09 16.24
C ASN A 51 -37.09 -31.36 17.27
N ILE A 52 -38.02 -30.44 17.47
CA ILE A 52 -39.19 -30.73 18.30
C ILE A 52 -40.46 -30.38 17.53
N THR A 53 -41.14 -31.44 17.10
CA THR A 53 -42.60 -31.44 16.90
C THR A 53 -43.27 -31.68 18.25
N GLY A 54 -44.07 -30.71 18.73
CA GLY A 54 -44.89 -30.86 19.94
C GLY A 54 -44.24 -30.29 21.21
N ARG A 55 -44.56 -29.03 21.55
CA ARG A 55 -44.23 -28.42 22.85
C ARG A 55 -45.00 -29.12 23.97
N THR A 56 -44.37 -30.03 24.71
CA THR A 56 -44.81 -30.31 26.09
C THR A 56 -44.08 -29.37 27.02
N ALA A 57 -44.83 -28.39 27.53
CA ALA A 57 -44.34 -27.46 28.54
C ALA A 57 -43.89 -28.18 29.81
N GLN A 58 -42.90 -27.59 30.47
CA GLN A 58 -42.38 -27.90 31.81
C GLN A 58 -41.41 -29.09 31.86
N GLU A 59 -40.10 -28.81 31.70
CA GLU A 59 -39.09 -29.23 32.70
C GLU A 59 -37.65 -28.74 32.43
N ASN A 60 -37.25 -28.22 31.26
CA ASN A 60 -35.81 -28.06 30.96
C ASN A 60 -35.40 -26.73 30.28
N GLY A 61 -34.69 -25.86 31.03
CA GLY A 61 -33.76 -24.82 30.54
C GLY A 61 -34.28 -23.73 29.57
N PRO A 62 -33.49 -22.67 29.28
CA PRO A 62 -33.74 -21.68 28.24
C PRO A 62 -33.58 -22.29 26.85
N GLU A 63 -34.37 -21.80 25.89
CA GLU A 63 -34.38 -22.29 24.50
C GLU A 63 -33.91 -21.19 23.53
N ILE A 64 -33.21 -21.58 22.46
CA ILE A 64 -32.97 -20.73 21.29
C ILE A 64 -33.86 -21.25 20.18
N ILE A 65 -34.80 -20.44 19.67
CA ILE A 65 -35.69 -20.83 18.58
C ILE A 65 -35.25 -20.08 17.32
N VAL A 66 -35.00 -20.80 16.23
CA VAL A 66 -34.55 -20.23 14.96
C VAL A 66 -35.58 -20.54 13.87
N ALA A 67 -36.01 -19.53 13.13
CA ALA A 67 -36.89 -19.71 11.98
C ALA A 67 -36.70 -18.64 10.91
N THR A 68 -36.92 -19.01 9.66
CA THR A 68 -37.05 -18.07 8.53
C THR A 68 -38.53 -17.74 8.29
N MET A 69 -38.86 -16.46 8.13
CA MET A 69 -40.22 -15.98 7.82
C MET A 69 -40.77 -16.61 6.55
N ASP A 70 -42.09 -16.63 6.44
CA ASP A 70 -42.85 -17.07 5.27
C ASP A 70 -42.56 -18.52 4.83
N THR A 71 -41.91 -19.31 5.70
CA THR A 71 -41.76 -20.76 5.55
C THR A 71 -42.97 -21.50 6.15
N PRO A 72 -43.39 -22.66 5.60
CA PRO A 72 -44.57 -23.38 6.08
C PRO A 72 -44.53 -23.81 7.55
N TRP A 73 -43.32 -24.01 8.11
CA TRP A 73 -43.11 -24.44 9.49
C TRP A 73 -42.93 -23.27 10.47
N PHE A 74 -42.88 -22.02 10.02
CA PHE A 74 -42.63 -20.85 10.87
C PHE A 74 -43.63 -20.79 12.04
N SER A 75 -44.92 -20.89 11.75
CA SER A 75 -46.01 -20.87 12.76
C SER A 75 -46.05 -22.12 13.64
N GLU A 76 -45.41 -23.22 13.24
CA GLU A 76 -45.34 -24.45 14.03
C GLU A 76 -44.32 -24.33 15.17
N ILE A 77 -43.23 -23.57 14.96
CA ILE A 77 -42.12 -23.46 15.91
C ILE A 77 -42.09 -22.13 16.67
N MET A 78 -42.54 -21.02 16.07
CA MET A 78 -42.47 -19.69 16.67
C MET A 78 -43.60 -19.41 17.67
N PRO A 79 -43.32 -18.82 18.85
CA PRO A 79 -44.38 -18.38 19.77
C PRO A 79 -45.28 -17.29 19.16
N GLU A 80 -46.60 -17.39 19.34
CA GLU A 80 -47.56 -16.37 18.86
C GLU A 80 -47.24 -14.96 19.39
N ALA A 81 -46.70 -14.86 20.61
CA ALA A 81 -46.31 -13.59 21.24
C ALA A 81 -45.22 -12.83 20.47
N VAL A 82 -44.47 -13.49 19.57
CA VAL A 82 -43.41 -12.87 18.76
C VAL A 82 -43.96 -12.28 17.44
N LEU A 83 -45.15 -12.71 16.98
CA LEU A 83 -45.71 -12.28 15.70
C LEU A 83 -45.82 -10.76 15.54
N PRO A 84 -46.24 -9.96 16.55
CA PRO A 84 -46.29 -8.51 16.42
C PRO A 84 -44.93 -7.85 16.22
N ALA A 85 -43.84 -8.49 16.66
CA ALA A 85 -42.49 -7.94 16.53
C ALA A 85 -41.92 -8.08 15.11
N LEU A 86 -42.52 -8.92 14.25
CA LEU A 86 -42.10 -9.12 12.86
C LEU A 86 -42.23 -7.85 12.01
N GLU A 87 -43.14 -6.92 12.37
CA GLU A 87 -43.27 -5.63 11.69
C GLU A 87 -41.98 -4.80 11.71
N LYS A 88 -41.07 -5.06 12.66
CA LYS A 88 -39.77 -4.37 12.73
C LYS A 88 -38.82 -4.71 11.58
N ILE A 89 -39.02 -5.86 10.93
CA ILE A 89 -38.20 -6.35 9.82
C ILE A 89 -38.97 -6.42 8.51
N ARG A 90 -40.20 -5.86 8.47
CA ARG A 90 -40.97 -5.67 7.23
C ARG A 90 -40.72 -4.29 6.63
N ASP A 91 -40.83 -4.20 5.31
CA ASP A 91 -40.82 -2.95 4.57
C ASP A 91 -42.20 -2.25 4.61
N ALA A 92 -42.34 -1.14 3.90
CA ALA A 92 -43.59 -0.38 3.88
C ALA A 92 -44.75 -1.13 3.18
N GLN A 93 -44.45 -2.19 2.44
CA GLN A 93 -45.39 -3.05 1.72
C GLN A 93 -45.77 -4.28 2.56
N GLY A 94 -45.17 -4.44 3.74
CA GLY A 94 -45.39 -5.59 4.62
C GLY A 94 -44.61 -6.83 4.18
N VAL A 95 -43.65 -6.73 3.27
CA VAL A 95 -42.75 -7.82 2.86
C VAL A 95 -41.51 -7.82 3.75
N GLY A 96 -40.93 -8.98 4.04
CA GLY A 96 -39.66 -9.04 4.77
C GLY A 96 -38.56 -8.25 4.06
N ARG A 97 -37.89 -7.35 4.78
CA ARG A 97 -36.74 -6.61 4.26
C ARG A 97 -35.61 -7.58 3.92
N TRP A 98 -34.93 -7.34 2.80
CA TRP A 98 -33.77 -8.12 2.37
C TRP A 98 -32.78 -8.34 3.51
N GLU A 99 -32.52 -9.60 3.83
CA GLU A 99 -31.56 -10.07 4.84
C GLU A 99 -31.75 -9.49 6.25
N ALA A 100 -32.95 -9.01 6.55
CA ALA A 100 -33.27 -8.50 7.87
C ALA A 100 -33.39 -9.64 8.89
N TYR A 101 -33.03 -9.36 10.14
CA TYR A 101 -33.23 -10.29 11.25
C TYR A 101 -33.78 -9.59 12.48
N LEU A 102 -34.45 -10.38 13.32
CA LEU A 102 -35.02 -10.00 14.59
C LEU A 102 -34.53 -10.97 15.67
N HIS A 103 -33.94 -10.41 16.73
CA HIS A 103 -33.83 -11.08 18.02
C HIS A 103 -34.97 -10.62 18.92
N GLN A 104 -35.69 -11.57 19.51
CA GLN A 104 -36.79 -11.28 20.42
C GLN A 104 -36.81 -12.29 21.57
N ILE A 105 -36.86 -11.78 22.79
CA ILE A 105 -37.13 -12.63 23.96
C ILE A 105 -38.64 -12.79 24.11
N SER A 106 -39.08 -14.03 24.30
CA SER A 106 -40.48 -14.38 24.56
C SER A 106 -40.51 -15.59 25.50
N ASP A 107 -41.23 -15.45 26.62
CA ASP A 107 -41.27 -16.42 27.71
C ASP A 107 -39.87 -16.83 28.21
N ASN A 108 -39.46 -18.08 27.96
CA ASN A 108 -38.14 -18.62 28.32
C ASN A 108 -37.30 -18.94 27.07
N SER A 109 -37.53 -18.21 25.97
CA SER A 109 -36.90 -18.45 24.68
C SER A 109 -36.27 -17.19 24.09
N PHE A 110 -35.08 -17.33 23.51
CA PHE A 110 -34.45 -16.36 22.63
C PHE A 110 -34.78 -16.72 21.18
N CYS A 111 -35.63 -15.92 20.54
CA CYS A 111 -36.06 -16.17 19.18
C CYS A 111 -35.16 -15.42 18.19
N ILE A 112 -34.61 -16.13 17.20
CA ILE A 112 -33.87 -15.59 16.07
C ILE A 112 -34.72 -15.79 14.81
N ILE A 113 -35.15 -14.69 14.21
CA ILE A 113 -36.06 -14.72 13.06
C ILE A 113 -35.45 -13.93 11.92
N GLY A 114 -35.24 -14.56 10.77
CA GLY A 114 -34.82 -13.89 9.55
C GLY A 114 -35.97 -13.65 8.60
N ALA A 115 -35.93 -12.55 7.86
CA ALA A 115 -36.82 -12.29 6.73
C ALA A 115 -36.58 -13.26 5.56
N ASP A 116 -35.35 -13.73 5.40
CA ASP A 116 -34.93 -14.74 4.43
C ASP A 116 -33.80 -15.62 5.00
N ARG A 117 -33.28 -16.55 4.18
CA ARG A 117 -32.23 -17.50 4.60
C ARG A 117 -31.00 -16.82 5.20
N ARG A 118 -30.55 -15.70 4.61
CA ARG A 118 -29.33 -15.00 5.02
C ARG A 118 -29.60 -14.08 6.20
N GLY A 119 -30.78 -13.46 6.28
CA GLY A 119 -31.23 -12.78 7.50
C GLY A 119 -31.18 -13.71 8.70
N THR A 120 -31.68 -14.95 8.57
CA THR A 120 -31.61 -15.94 9.67
C THR A 120 -30.16 -16.27 10.04
N VAL A 121 -29.28 -16.47 9.05
CA VAL A 121 -27.83 -16.70 9.25
C VAL A 121 -27.17 -15.52 9.97
N PHE A 122 -27.42 -14.28 9.56
CA PHE A 122 -26.84 -13.09 10.20
C PHE A 122 -27.36 -12.90 11.62
N GLY A 123 -28.63 -13.23 11.89
CA GLY A 123 -29.17 -13.25 13.24
C GLY A 123 -28.44 -14.27 14.14
N ILE A 124 -28.08 -15.43 13.61
CA ILE A 124 -27.29 -16.44 14.33
C ILE A 124 -25.87 -15.94 14.64
N TYR A 125 -25.17 -15.39 13.64
CA TYR A 125 -23.81 -14.89 13.84
C TYR A 125 -23.76 -13.60 14.67
N ASP A 126 -24.80 -12.78 14.64
CA ASP A 126 -24.93 -11.62 15.54
C ASP A 126 -25.07 -12.07 17.00
N LEU A 127 -25.78 -13.17 17.29
CA LEU A 127 -25.77 -13.77 18.62
C LEU A 127 -24.38 -14.32 18.98
N SER A 128 -23.70 -14.97 18.04
CA SER A 128 -22.34 -15.52 18.23
C SER A 128 -21.34 -14.42 18.61
N GLU A 129 -21.40 -13.27 17.93
CA GLU A 129 -20.61 -12.08 18.26
C GLU A 129 -20.99 -11.51 19.65
N GLN A 130 -22.29 -11.40 19.97
CA GLN A 130 -22.77 -10.92 21.27
C GLN A 130 -22.31 -11.80 22.45
N ILE A 131 -22.28 -13.12 22.29
CA ILE A 131 -21.76 -14.03 23.32
C ILE A 131 -20.23 -13.98 23.42
N GLY A 132 -19.53 -13.38 22.45
CA GLY A 132 -18.10 -13.04 22.51
C GLY A 132 -17.20 -13.81 21.56
N VAL A 133 -17.74 -14.42 20.50
CA VAL A 133 -16.93 -15.06 19.45
C VAL A 133 -16.65 -14.05 18.34
N SER A 134 -15.38 -13.71 18.15
CA SER A 134 -14.96 -12.81 17.06
C SER A 134 -15.17 -13.47 15.69
N PRO A 135 -15.53 -12.73 14.63
CA PRO A 135 -15.44 -13.22 13.25
C PRO A 135 -14.06 -13.78 12.90
N TRP A 136 -13.02 -13.25 13.53
CA TRP A 136 -11.61 -13.56 13.27
C TRP A 136 -11.04 -14.69 14.14
N TYR A 137 -11.87 -15.46 14.87
CA TYR A 137 -11.39 -16.51 15.75
C TYR A 137 -10.54 -17.59 15.04
N PHE A 138 -10.83 -17.83 13.75
CA PHE A 138 -10.07 -18.77 12.92
C PHE A 138 -9.03 -18.04 12.08
N TRP A 139 -9.41 -16.97 11.38
CA TRP A 139 -8.53 -16.30 10.42
C TRP A 139 -7.44 -15.41 11.04
N ALA A 140 -7.51 -15.11 12.35
CA ALA A 140 -6.48 -14.35 13.05
C ALA A 140 -6.46 -14.66 14.57
N ASP A 141 -6.69 -15.94 14.90
CA ASP A 141 -6.49 -16.55 16.22
C ASP A 141 -7.08 -15.81 17.43
N VAL A 142 -8.11 -14.97 17.21
CA VAL A 142 -8.72 -14.18 18.28
C VAL A 142 -9.35 -15.14 19.30
N PRO A 143 -8.86 -15.16 20.56
CA PRO A 143 -9.26 -16.18 21.52
C PRO A 143 -10.72 -16.00 21.97
N VAL A 144 -11.44 -17.11 22.09
CA VAL A 144 -12.81 -17.10 22.63
C VAL A 144 -12.78 -17.10 24.15
N ARG A 145 -13.14 -15.94 24.74
CA ARG A 145 -13.16 -15.78 26.21
C ARG A 145 -14.24 -16.64 26.87
N LYS A 146 -13.84 -17.45 27.84
CA LYS A 146 -14.76 -18.26 28.64
C LYS A 146 -15.64 -17.39 29.54
N LYS A 147 -16.95 -17.67 29.54
CA LYS A 147 -17.96 -17.02 30.37
C LYS A 147 -18.68 -18.09 31.20
N LYS A 148 -18.88 -17.82 32.49
CA LYS A 148 -19.70 -18.68 33.36
C LYS A 148 -21.20 -18.49 33.14
N ARG A 149 -21.59 -17.32 32.62
CA ARG A 149 -22.97 -16.90 32.46
C ARG A 149 -23.09 -15.78 31.43
N PHE A 150 -24.16 -15.78 30.65
CA PHE A 150 -24.54 -14.71 29.73
C PHE A 150 -26.05 -14.49 29.77
N ALA A 151 -26.49 -13.24 29.84
CA ALA A 151 -27.89 -12.88 30.03
C ALA A 151 -28.26 -11.59 29.29
N PHE A 152 -29.53 -11.50 28.93
CA PHE A 152 -30.16 -10.32 28.33
C PHE A 152 -31.20 -9.73 29.30
N SER A 153 -31.60 -8.47 29.10
CA SER A 153 -32.80 -7.95 29.76
C SER A 153 -34.04 -8.66 29.20
N ASN A 154 -35.08 -8.90 30.02
CA ASN A 154 -36.29 -9.60 29.55
C ASN A 154 -37.04 -8.89 28.41
N ASP A 155 -36.83 -7.58 28.24
CA ASP A 155 -37.40 -6.75 27.17
C ASP A 155 -36.51 -6.63 25.93
N TYR A 156 -35.38 -7.36 25.88
CA TYR A 156 -34.45 -7.29 24.77
C TYR A 156 -35.13 -7.63 23.45
N SER A 157 -34.96 -6.71 22.50
CA SER A 157 -35.45 -6.82 21.14
C SER A 157 -34.51 -6.04 20.22
N LYS A 158 -34.02 -6.67 19.16
CA LYS A 158 -33.10 -6.06 18.20
C LYS A 158 -33.51 -6.45 16.79
N ALA A 159 -33.72 -5.47 15.92
CA ALA A 159 -33.95 -5.65 14.49
C ALA A 159 -32.89 -4.88 13.72
N ASP A 160 -32.36 -5.47 12.65
CA ASP A 160 -31.27 -4.90 11.86
C ASP A 160 -31.25 -5.53 10.45
N TRP A 161 -30.72 -4.80 9.47
CA TRP A 161 -30.67 -5.18 8.06
C TRP A 161 -29.60 -4.36 7.32
N PRO A 162 -29.09 -4.81 6.16
CA PRO A 162 -28.06 -4.09 5.40
C PRO A 162 -28.64 -2.91 4.61
N ASP A 163 -27.82 -1.86 4.45
CA ASP A 163 -28.08 -0.77 3.51
C ASP A 163 -27.68 -1.11 2.06
N VAL A 164 -26.55 -1.79 1.86
CA VAL A 164 -26.08 -2.27 0.54
C VAL A 164 -26.49 -3.73 0.33
N GLN A 165 -27.13 -4.05 -0.80
CA GLN A 165 -27.74 -5.37 -1.03
C GLN A 165 -26.73 -6.52 -1.19
N TYR A 166 -25.67 -6.32 -1.98
CA TYR A 166 -24.59 -7.30 -2.16
C TYR A 166 -23.28 -6.73 -1.61
N ARG A 167 -22.65 -7.44 -0.69
CA ARG A 167 -21.49 -6.96 0.08
C ARG A 167 -20.48 -8.09 0.12
N GLY A 168 -19.27 -7.83 -0.36
CA GLY A 168 -18.31 -8.91 -0.57
C GLY A 168 -16.87 -8.49 -0.72
N ILE A 169 -16.06 -9.49 -0.99
CA ILE A 169 -14.63 -9.38 -1.25
C ILE A 169 -14.27 -9.97 -2.61
N PHE A 170 -13.14 -9.55 -3.15
CA PHE A 170 -12.45 -10.20 -4.24
C PHE A 170 -11.11 -10.73 -3.74
N LEU A 171 -10.95 -12.06 -3.80
CA LEU A 171 -9.66 -12.71 -3.61
C LEU A 171 -8.88 -12.56 -4.90
N ASN A 172 -7.80 -11.79 -4.85
CA ASN A 172 -6.96 -11.43 -5.99
C ASN A 172 -5.49 -11.44 -5.53
N ASP A 173 -4.53 -11.46 -6.45
CA ASP A 173 -3.10 -11.49 -6.06
C ASP A 173 -2.83 -12.59 -5.02
N GLU A 174 -3.50 -13.72 -5.19
CA GLU A 174 -3.75 -14.71 -4.14
C GLU A 174 -2.71 -15.84 -4.08
N GLU A 175 -1.54 -15.69 -4.70
CA GLU A 175 -0.53 -16.75 -4.73
C GLU A 175 -0.06 -17.15 -3.31
N GLU A 176 -0.09 -16.24 -2.33
CA GLU A 176 0.19 -16.57 -0.91
C GLU A 176 -0.94 -17.38 -0.28
N LEU A 177 -2.20 -17.10 -0.64
CA LEU A 177 -3.35 -17.89 -0.17
C LEU A 177 -3.36 -19.29 -0.78
N ASP A 178 -2.96 -19.43 -2.04
CA ASP A 178 -2.76 -20.74 -2.69
C ASP A 178 -1.61 -21.52 -2.04
N ALA A 179 -0.48 -20.86 -1.77
CA ALA A 179 0.65 -21.47 -1.07
C ALA A 179 0.25 -21.95 0.34
N TRP A 180 -0.42 -21.09 1.12
CA TRP A 180 -0.94 -21.45 2.44
C TRP A 180 -1.94 -22.62 2.37
N SER A 181 -2.89 -22.58 1.41
CA SER A 181 -3.91 -23.63 1.27
C SER A 181 -3.29 -24.99 0.97
N LYS A 182 -2.28 -25.04 0.11
CA LYS A 182 -1.54 -26.28 -0.22
C LYS A 182 -0.74 -26.85 0.95
N ILE A 183 -0.28 -26.00 1.87
CA ILE A 183 0.46 -26.42 3.06
C ILE A 183 -0.49 -26.94 4.15
N HIS A 184 -1.61 -26.24 4.37
CA HIS A 184 -2.45 -26.41 5.56
C HIS A 184 -3.76 -27.16 5.32
N THR A 185 -4.13 -27.41 4.08
CA THR A 185 -5.34 -28.18 3.74
C THR A 185 -4.99 -29.44 2.96
N LYS A 186 -5.97 -30.32 2.78
CA LYS A 186 -5.81 -31.51 1.92
C LYS A 186 -5.99 -31.21 0.43
N ASP A 187 -6.40 -29.99 0.11
CA ASP A 187 -6.68 -29.57 -1.25
C ASP A 187 -5.38 -29.10 -1.90
N ASP A 188 -5.16 -29.46 -3.17
CA ASP A 188 -3.99 -29.00 -3.95
C ASP A 188 -4.26 -27.63 -4.63
N THR A 189 -5.29 -26.93 -4.17
CA THR A 189 -5.74 -25.61 -4.63
C THR A 189 -6.31 -24.83 -3.44
N ILE A 190 -6.83 -23.63 -3.67
CA ILE A 190 -7.50 -22.86 -2.62
C ILE A 190 -8.78 -23.56 -2.11
N GLY A 191 -9.53 -24.26 -2.97
CA GLY A 191 -10.83 -24.82 -2.60
C GLY A 191 -10.90 -26.34 -2.59
N PRO A 192 -11.92 -26.94 -1.95
CA PRO A 192 -13.05 -26.30 -1.26
C PRO A 192 -12.86 -26.00 0.24
N GLU A 193 -11.86 -26.56 0.92
CA GLU A 193 -11.69 -26.45 2.39
C GLU A 193 -11.42 -25.01 2.84
N THR A 194 -10.49 -24.29 2.18
CA THR A 194 -10.24 -22.88 2.51
C THR A 194 -11.46 -22.01 2.21
N TYR A 195 -12.18 -22.28 1.11
CA TYR A 195 -13.43 -21.56 0.82
C TYR A 195 -14.50 -21.76 1.90
N ALA A 196 -14.59 -22.93 2.54
CA ALA A 196 -15.51 -23.12 3.65
C ALA A 196 -15.23 -22.14 4.80
N HIS A 197 -13.95 -21.95 5.13
CA HIS A 197 -13.50 -20.99 6.15
C HIS A 197 -13.72 -19.54 5.71
N ILE A 198 -13.53 -19.20 4.44
CA ILE A 198 -13.78 -17.86 3.90
C ILE A 198 -15.29 -17.55 3.91
N PHE A 199 -16.13 -18.49 3.51
CA PHE A 199 -17.58 -18.31 3.51
C PHE A 199 -18.13 -18.12 4.93
N GLU A 200 -17.62 -18.87 5.91
CA GLU A 200 -17.95 -18.64 7.32
C GLU A 200 -17.55 -17.22 7.76
N LEU A 201 -16.33 -16.78 7.43
CA LEU A 201 -15.85 -15.43 7.74
C LEU A 201 -16.77 -14.35 7.15
N LEU A 202 -17.10 -14.45 5.86
CA LEU A 202 -17.98 -13.51 5.18
C LEU A 202 -19.34 -13.44 5.88
N LEU A 203 -19.96 -14.59 6.20
CA LEU A 203 -21.25 -14.60 6.89
C LEU A 203 -21.17 -14.02 8.31
N ARG A 204 -20.07 -14.26 9.04
CA ARG A 204 -19.83 -13.65 10.36
C ARG A 204 -19.64 -12.13 10.29
N LEU A 205 -19.05 -11.64 9.20
CA LEU A 205 -18.92 -10.21 8.89
C LEU A 205 -20.18 -9.61 8.24
N LYS A 206 -21.27 -10.39 8.13
CA LYS A 206 -22.54 -10.01 7.49
C LYS A 206 -22.43 -9.67 6.00
N ALA A 207 -21.46 -10.28 5.32
CA ALA A 207 -21.30 -10.27 3.87
C ALA A 207 -22.02 -11.46 3.23
N ASN A 208 -22.30 -11.35 1.93
CA ASN A 208 -23.04 -12.34 1.17
C ASN A 208 -22.49 -12.59 -0.25
N TYR A 209 -21.44 -11.90 -0.66
CA TYR A 209 -20.94 -11.91 -2.04
C TYR A 209 -19.43 -12.17 -2.10
N ILE A 210 -18.96 -12.84 -3.16
CA ILE A 210 -17.55 -13.10 -3.39
C ILE A 210 -17.21 -13.09 -4.89
N TRP A 211 -16.07 -12.50 -5.22
CA TRP A 211 -15.31 -12.83 -6.43
C TRP A 211 -14.16 -13.76 -6.01
N PRO A 212 -14.14 -15.01 -6.49
CA PRO A 212 -13.13 -15.98 -6.11
C PRO A 212 -11.79 -15.71 -6.81
N ALA A 213 -10.74 -16.29 -6.25
CA ALA A 213 -9.41 -16.43 -6.85
C ALA A 213 -9.46 -16.86 -8.32
N MET A 214 -8.58 -16.30 -9.13
CA MET A 214 -8.53 -16.50 -10.58
C MET A 214 -7.12 -16.50 -11.21
N HIS A 215 -6.07 -16.08 -10.48
CA HIS A 215 -4.68 -15.99 -10.96
C HIS A 215 -3.96 -17.35 -10.96
N VAL A 216 -4.14 -18.14 -9.90
CA VAL A 216 -3.39 -19.41 -9.67
C VAL A 216 -4.16 -20.67 -10.06
N ASN A 217 -5.49 -20.59 -10.02
CA ASN A 217 -6.41 -21.64 -10.42
C ASN A 217 -7.73 -20.99 -10.89
N TYR A 218 -8.80 -21.76 -11.08
CA TYR A 218 -10.14 -21.21 -11.37
C TYR A 218 -11.21 -21.90 -10.52
N PHE A 219 -12.15 -21.11 -9.99
CA PHE A 219 -13.18 -21.57 -9.04
C PHE A 219 -14.01 -22.76 -9.53
N ASN A 220 -14.40 -22.74 -10.82
CA ASN A 220 -15.20 -23.80 -11.44
C ASN A 220 -14.41 -25.05 -11.84
N SER A 221 -13.10 -25.12 -11.54
CA SER A 221 -12.31 -26.34 -11.75
C SER A 221 -12.80 -27.49 -10.87
N ASP A 222 -13.24 -27.17 -9.66
CA ASP A 222 -13.95 -28.09 -8.76
C ASP A 222 -15.41 -27.65 -8.55
N PRO A 223 -16.40 -28.41 -9.06
CA PRO A 223 -17.82 -28.13 -8.86
C PRO A 223 -18.27 -28.08 -7.38
N GLU A 224 -17.49 -28.65 -6.45
CA GLU A 224 -17.78 -28.58 -5.02
C GLU A 224 -17.71 -27.13 -4.49
N ASN A 225 -16.87 -26.27 -5.08
CA ASN A 225 -16.76 -24.87 -4.69
C ASN A 225 -18.10 -24.13 -4.82
N GLY A 226 -18.75 -24.25 -5.99
CA GLY A 226 -20.07 -23.66 -6.24
C GLY A 226 -21.18 -24.30 -5.40
N ARG A 227 -21.13 -25.62 -5.22
CA ARG A 227 -22.09 -26.35 -4.36
C ARG A 227 -21.99 -25.89 -2.90
N LEU A 228 -20.78 -25.67 -2.42
CA LEU A 228 -20.50 -25.19 -1.07
C LEU A 228 -20.99 -23.75 -0.87
N ALA A 229 -20.74 -22.86 -1.84
CA ALA A 229 -21.22 -21.49 -1.81
C ALA A 229 -22.75 -21.44 -1.67
N GLU A 230 -23.50 -22.16 -2.52
CA GLU A 230 -24.96 -22.25 -2.43
C GLU A 230 -25.41 -22.87 -1.10
N LYS A 231 -24.73 -23.94 -0.66
CA LYS A 231 -25.05 -24.61 0.61
C LYS A 231 -24.95 -23.65 1.80
N MET A 232 -23.94 -22.78 1.83
CA MET A 232 -23.70 -21.81 2.90
C MET A 232 -24.43 -20.47 2.68
N GLY A 233 -24.97 -20.23 1.48
CA GLY A 233 -25.75 -19.04 1.14
C GLY A 233 -24.92 -17.87 0.60
N ILE A 234 -23.72 -18.12 0.09
CA ILE A 234 -22.86 -17.12 -0.56
C ILE A 234 -23.24 -16.99 -2.05
N VAL A 235 -23.38 -15.75 -2.51
CA VAL A 235 -23.58 -15.42 -3.91
C VAL A 235 -22.21 -15.27 -4.59
N VAL A 236 -21.98 -15.99 -5.68
CA VAL A 236 -20.71 -15.95 -6.43
C VAL A 236 -20.86 -15.03 -7.64
N GLY A 237 -19.90 -14.12 -7.82
CA GLY A 237 -19.72 -13.35 -9.05
C GLY A 237 -18.29 -13.45 -9.54
N THR A 238 -17.94 -12.66 -10.55
CA THR A 238 -16.59 -12.65 -11.14
C THR A 238 -16.11 -11.26 -11.54
N SER A 239 -14.79 -11.14 -11.71
CA SER A 239 -14.09 -9.90 -12.08
C SER A 239 -14.52 -9.35 -13.46
N HIS A 240 -14.06 -8.13 -13.77
CA HIS A 240 -14.37 -7.43 -15.03
C HIS A 240 -13.85 -8.10 -16.31
N CYS A 241 -13.01 -9.14 -16.23
CA CYS A 241 -12.51 -9.88 -17.40
C CYS A 241 -13.05 -11.31 -17.48
N ASP A 242 -13.90 -11.70 -16.53
CA ASP A 242 -14.38 -13.06 -16.35
C ASP A 242 -15.88 -13.14 -16.65
N MET A 243 -16.19 -13.23 -17.94
CA MET A 243 -17.57 -13.16 -18.43
C MET A 243 -18.34 -14.43 -18.09
N LEU A 244 -19.57 -14.26 -17.61
CA LEU A 244 -20.49 -15.36 -17.29
C LEU A 244 -19.86 -16.43 -16.37
N LEU A 245 -19.12 -16.02 -15.34
CA LEU A 245 -18.43 -16.86 -14.35
C LEU A 245 -17.27 -17.72 -14.90
N ARG A 246 -16.67 -17.32 -16.03
CA ARG A 246 -15.50 -17.99 -16.61
C ARG A 246 -14.21 -17.25 -16.26
N SER A 247 -13.28 -17.91 -15.58
CA SER A 247 -11.97 -17.35 -15.20
C SER A 247 -10.96 -17.52 -16.32
N ASN A 248 -10.94 -16.57 -17.25
CA ASN A 248 -10.36 -16.80 -18.58
C ASN A 248 -8.87 -17.15 -18.58
N GLN A 249 -8.08 -16.62 -17.64
CA GLN A 249 -6.64 -16.85 -17.56
C GLN A 249 -6.27 -18.34 -17.51
N ASN A 250 -6.93 -19.07 -16.61
CA ASN A 250 -6.60 -20.45 -16.30
C ASN A 250 -7.62 -21.46 -16.85
N GLU A 251 -8.75 -20.99 -17.40
CA GLU A 251 -9.82 -21.85 -17.86
C GLU A 251 -9.90 -21.99 -19.39
N TRP A 252 -9.69 -20.90 -20.14
CA TRP A 252 -9.92 -20.86 -21.60
C TRP A 252 -9.05 -21.86 -22.37
N THR A 253 -7.73 -21.80 -22.16
CA THR A 253 -6.78 -22.64 -22.89
C THR A 253 -6.95 -24.13 -22.56
N PRO A 254 -7.08 -24.56 -21.29
CA PRO A 254 -7.40 -25.95 -20.96
C PRO A 254 -8.75 -26.43 -21.52
N TRP A 255 -9.78 -25.57 -21.53
CA TRP A 255 -11.09 -25.91 -22.07
C TRP A 255 -11.03 -26.19 -23.58
N LEU A 256 -10.36 -25.32 -24.37
CA LEU A 256 -10.16 -25.54 -25.81
C LEU A 256 -9.46 -26.88 -26.08
N LYS A 257 -8.38 -27.16 -25.34
CA LYS A 257 -7.63 -28.42 -25.45
C LYS A 257 -8.52 -29.63 -25.15
N LYS A 258 -9.35 -29.56 -24.10
CA LYS A 258 -10.29 -30.63 -23.73
C LYS A 258 -11.35 -30.87 -24.82
N LYS A 259 -11.77 -29.83 -25.53
CA LYS A 259 -12.74 -29.89 -26.63
C LYS A 259 -12.12 -30.26 -27.98
N ASN A 260 -10.79 -30.34 -28.07
CA ASN A 260 -10.02 -30.49 -29.32
C ASN A 260 -10.27 -29.36 -30.32
N TYR A 261 -10.48 -28.15 -29.82
CA TYR A 261 -10.52 -26.95 -30.66
C TYR A 261 -9.11 -26.40 -30.86
N GLU A 262 -8.77 -26.10 -32.12
CA GLU A 262 -7.49 -25.53 -32.52
C GLU A 262 -7.71 -24.16 -33.20
N ASN A 263 -6.74 -23.26 -33.08
CA ASN A 263 -6.75 -21.93 -33.74
C ASN A 263 -7.93 -21.02 -33.36
N ILE A 264 -8.58 -21.24 -32.21
CA ILE A 264 -9.62 -20.35 -31.68
C ILE A 264 -8.97 -19.26 -30.83
N ARG A 265 -9.38 -18.01 -31.07
CA ARG A 265 -8.93 -16.83 -30.33
C ARG A 265 -10.08 -16.28 -29.50
N TYR A 266 -9.80 -15.79 -28.29
CA TYR A 266 -10.78 -15.12 -27.45
C TYR A 266 -11.02 -13.68 -27.96
N ASP A 267 -11.58 -13.57 -29.16
CA ASP A 267 -11.88 -12.33 -29.88
C ASP A 267 -13.24 -12.48 -30.57
N TYR A 268 -14.21 -11.67 -30.14
CA TYR A 268 -15.58 -11.76 -30.66
C TYR A 268 -15.77 -11.06 -32.01
N SER A 269 -14.81 -10.25 -32.45
CA SER A 269 -14.83 -9.63 -33.78
C SER A 269 -14.67 -10.67 -34.90
N LEU A 270 -14.05 -11.81 -34.60
CA LEU A 270 -14.00 -12.99 -35.47
C LEU A 270 -15.37 -13.68 -35.51
N SER A 271 -15.94 -13.84 -36.70
CA SER A 271 -17.27 -14.42 -36.92
C SER A 271 -17.22 -15.93 -37.22
N GLY A 272 -18.39 -16.57 -37.37
CA GLY A 272 -18.49 -18.00 -37.65
C GLY A 272 -18.11 -18.86 -36.45
N GLU A 273 -17.38 -19.95 -36.71
CA GLU A 273 -16.99 -20.97 -35.72
C GLU A 273 -16.31 -20.39 -34.47
N ASN A 274 -15.43 -19.37 -34.63
CA ASN A 274 -14.76 -18.76 -33.49
C ASN A 274 -15.77 -18.15 -32.50
N ARG A 275 -16.78 -17.43 -33.02
CA ARG A 275 -17.82 -16.82 -32.19
C ARG A 275 -18.74 -17.86 -31.55
N GLU A 276 -19.11 -18.89 -32.31
CA GLU A 276 -19.96 -19.99 -31.82
C GLU A 276 -19.28 -20.74 -30.67
N ILE A 277 -17.96 -20.96 -30.74
CA ILE A 277 -17.18 -21.62 -29.69
C ILE A 277 -17.06 -20.74 -28.44
N ILE A 278 -16.91 -19.42 -28.57
CA ILE A 278 -16.97 -18.50 -27.42
C ILE A 278 -18.35 -18.57 -26.74
N GLN A 279 -19.43 -18.62 -27.53
CA GLN A 279 -20.79 -18.76 -27.00
C GLN A 279 -21.00 -20.12 -26.30
N GLU A 280 -20.51 -21.22 -26.86
CA GLU A 280 -20.53 -22.55 -26.21
C GLU A 280 -19.80 -22.51 -24.86
N TYR A 281 -18.60 -21.92 -24.85
CA TYR A 281 -17.81 -21.74 -23.64
C TYR A 281 -18.59 -20.98 -22.57
N TRP A 282 -19.27 -19.89 -22.92
CA TRP A 282 -20.10 -19.17 -21.96
C TRP A 282 -21.33 -19.96 -21.49
N ALA A 283 -22.06 -20.59 -22.42
CA ALA A 283 -23.29 -21.34 -22.12
C ALA A 283 -23.04 -22.50 -21.14
N GLU A 284 -21.92 -23.20 -21.27
CA GLU A 284 -21.56 -24.29 -20.35
C GLU A 284 -21.33 -23.82 -18.91
N SER A 285 -20.82 -22.60 -18.69
CA SER A 285 -20.68 -22.03 -17.34
C SER A 285 -22.05 -21.73 -16.72
N VAL A 286 -22.95 -21.17 -17.53
CA VAL A 286 -24.33 -20.88 -17.10
C VAL A 286 -25.06 -22.17 -16.76
N GLU A 287 -24.86 -23.25 -17.54
CA GLU A 287 -25.45 -24.56 -17.27
C GLU A 287 -24.88 -25.17 -15.97
N MET A 288 -23.56 -25.08 -15.75
CA MET A 288 -22.91 -25.56 -14.54
C MET A 288 -23.44 -24.88 -13.27
N ASN A 289 -23.76 -23.58 -13.36
CA ASN A 289 -24.20 -22.75 -12.23
C ASN A 289 -25.72 -22.53 -12.19
N ARG A 290 -26.50 -23.20 -13.05
CA ARG A 290 -27.94 -22.95 -13.25
C ARG A 290 -28.80 -23.06 -12.00
N ASN A 291 -28.37 -23.81 -10.99
CA ASN A 291 -29.13 -24.07 -9.76
C ASN A 291 -28.62 -23.26 -8.56
N TYR A 292 -27.59 -22.42 -8.75
CA TYR A 292 -26.97 -21.66 -7.68
C TYR A 292 -27.40 -20.19 -7.73
N GLU A 293 -27.27 -19.49 -6.60
CA GLU A 293 -27.40 -18.04 -6.56
C GLU A 293 -26.07 -17.40 -6.97
N VAL A 294 -26.04 -16.82 -8.18
CA VAL A 294 -24.85 -16.24 -8.78
C VAL A 294 -25.16 -14.91 -9.44
N CYS A 295 -24.13 -14.10 -9.64
CA CYS A 295 -24.17 -12.91 -10.47
C CYS A 295 -23.34 -13.11 -11.74
N TYR A 296 -23.94 -12.83 -12.89
CA TYR A 296 -23.29 -12.98 -14.18
C TYR A 296 -22.69 -11.65 -14.66
N THR A 297 -21.37 -11.60 -14.77
CA THR A 297 -20.68 -10.48 -15.42
C THR A 297 -20.90 -10.54 -16.93
N VAL A 298 -21.40 -9.45 -17.51
CA VAL A 298 -21.66 -9.29 -18.96
C VAL A 298 -20.73 -8.24 -19.57
N GLY A 299 -20.57 -8.27 -20.89
CA GLY A 299 -19.57 -7.50 -21.63
C GLY A 299 -18.44 -8.40 -22.13
N MET A 300 -17.28 -7.82 -22.45
CA MET A 300 -16.08 -8.59 -22.78
C MET A 300 -14.83 -7.72 -22.68
N ARG A 301 -13.79 -8.28 -22.06
CA ARG A 301 -12.40 -7.81 -22.15
C ARG A 301 -11.53 -8.99 -22.58
N GLY A 302 -10.24 -8.75 -22.79
CA GLY A 302 -9.29 -9.80 -23.11
C GLY A 302 -9.02 -10.73 -21.91
N ILE A 303 -8.18 -11.75 -22.13
CA ILE A 303 -7.77 -12.69 -21.08
C ILE A 303 -6.92 -11.93 -20.04
N HIS A 304 -7.18 -12.16 -18.74
CA HIS A 304 -6.35 -11.68 -17.60
C HIS A 304 -6.08 -10.17 -17.58
N ASP A 305 -7.14 -9.37 -17.56
CA ASP A 305 -7.09 -7.89 -17.53
C ASP A 305 -6.53 -7.21 -18.81
N SER A 306 -6.24 -7.96 -19.87
CA SER A 306 -5.95 -7.36 -21.19
C SER A 306 -7.19 -6.65 -21.76
N GLY A 307 -6.95 -5.60 -22.54
CA GLY A 307 -8.02 -4.78 -23.09
C GLY A 307 -8.96 -5.53 -24.04
N PHE A 308 -10.12 -4.94 -24.36
CA PHE A 308 -11.07 -5.54 -25.33
C PHE A 308 -10.43 -5.77 -26.71
N VAL A 309 -10.07 -7.03 -26.98
CA VAL A 309 -9.39 -7.47 -28.21
C VAL A 309 -10.37 -7.51 -29.37
N THR A 310 -10.06 -6.75 -30.44
CA THR A 310 -10.92 -6.62 -31.62
C THR A 310 -10.09 -6.61 -32.90
N GLU A 311 -9.36 -7.69 -33.17
CA GLU A 311 -8.35 -7.78 -34.23
C GLU A 311 -8.87 -7.32 -35.60
N VAL A 312 -10.08 -7.74 -35.97
CA VAL A 312 -10.70 -7.38 -37.27
C VAL A 312 -10.95 -5.87 -37.38
N ILE A 313 -11.28 -5.21 -36.27
CA ILE A 313 -11.52 -3.77 -36.23
C ILE A 313 -10.20 -3.01 -36.16
N ASP A 314 -9.27 -3.48 -35.33
CA ASP A 314 -8.00 -2.82 -35.07
C ASP A 314 -7.07 -2.83 -36.29
N GLN A 315 -7.06 -3.92 -37.06
CA GLN A 315 -6.24 -4.07 -38.27
C GLN A 315 -6.87 -3.44 -39.53
N ASP A 316 -8.13 -3.01 -39.48
CA ASP A 316 -8.79 -2.37 -40.62
C ASP A 316 -8.24 -0.95 -40.83
N THR A 317 -7.26 -0.83 -41.74
CA THR A 317 -6.62 0.45 -42.07
C THR A 317 -7.55 1.41 -42.80
N SER A 318 -8.75 0.97 -43.24
CA SER A 318 -9.72 1.85 -43.90
C SER A 318 -10.52 2.71 -42.91
N LEU A 319 -10.53 2.33 -41.63
CA LEU A 319 -11.27 3.02 -40.58
C LEU A 319 -10.49 4.18 -39.98
N THR A 320 -11.19 5.27 -39.72
CA THR A 320 -10.74 6.32 -38.81
C THR A 320 -10.82 5.85 -37.36
N GLN A 321 -10.17 6.56 -36.44
CA GLN A 321 -10.24 6.23 -35.01
C GLN A 321 -11.68 6.29 -34.47
N SER A 322 -12.46 7.27 -34.91
CA SER A 322 -13.87 7.42 -34.53
C SER A 322 -14.71 6.23 -35.01
N GLU A 323 -14.54 5.81 -36.26
CA GLU A 323 -15.26 4.65 -36.81
C GLU A 323 -14.82 3.34 -36.14
N ARG A 324 -13.54 3.22 -35.74
CA ARG A 324 -13.08 2.07 -34.93
C ARG A 324 -13.80 2.04 -33.58
N THR A 325 -13.85 3.16 -32.86
CA THR A 325 -14.55 3.25 -31.57
C THR A 325 -16.03 2.89 -31.73
N GLU A 326 -16.73 3.44 -32.72
CA GLU A 326 -18.15 3.14 -32.99
C GLU A 326 -18.36 1.63 -33.28
N LYS A 327 -17.50 1.02 -34.11
CA LYS A 327 -17.56 -0.43 -34.35
C LYS A 327 -17.29 -1.26 -33.09
N LYS A 328 -16.37 -0.84 -32.23
CA LYS A 328 -16.10 -1.52 -30.94
C LYS A 328 -17.30 -1.42 -30.00
N ILE A 329 -17.95 -0.26 -29.94
CA ILE A 329 -19.20 -0.05 -29.20
C ILE A 329 -20.26 -1.04 -29.68
N HIS A 330 -20.57 -1.04 -30.98
CA HIS A 330 -21.59 -1.95 -31.53
C HIS A 330 -21.25 -3.44 -31.35
N LEU A 331 -19.96 -3.80 -31.43
CA LEU A 331 -19.54 -5.17 -31.15
C LEU A 331 -19.81 -5.55 -29.69
N LEU A 332 -19.50 -4.66 -28.74
CA LEU A 332 -19.73 -4.90 -27.33
C LEU A 332 -21.23 -4.93 -26.98
N GLU A 333 -22.07 -4.08 -27.61
CA GLU A 333 -23.54 -4.18 -27.53
C GLU A 333 -24.03 -5.55 -27.99
N LYS A 334 -23.48 -6.04 -29.12
CA LYS A 334 -23.80 -7.38 -29.62
C LYS A 334 -23.37 -8.48 -28.65
N VAL A 335 -22.17 -8.38 -28.05
CA VAL A 335 -21.71 -9.35 -27.05
C VAL A 335 -22.70 -9.42 -25.88
N ILE A 336 -23.07 -8.27 -25.31
CA ILE A 336 -24.01 -8.20 -24.18
C ILE A 336 -25.37 -8.80 -24.58
N SER A 337 -25.85 -8.48 -25.79
CA SER A 337 -27.10 -9.05 -26.31
C SER A 337 -27.04 -10.58 -26.41
N ASP A 338 -25.98 -11.13 -26.98
CA ASP A 338 -25.84 -12.57 -27.19
C ASP A 338 -25.68 -13.30 -25.85
N GLN A 339 -24.93 -12.74 -24.90
CA GLN A 339 -24.79 -13.27 -23.54
C GLN A 339 -26.14 -13.33 -22.80
N ARG A 340 -26.97 -12.30 -22.95
CA ARG A 340 -28.32 -12.29 -22.35
C ARG A 340 -29.24 -13.33 -22.98
N GLU A 341 -29.09 -13.63 -24.26
CA GLU A 341 -29.84 -14.70 -24.89
C GLU A 341 -29.42 -16.06 -24.35
N ILE A 342 -28.11 -16.31 -24.18
CA ILE A 342 -27.59 -17.51 -23.51
C ILE A 342 -28.21 -17.68 -22.11
N LEU A 343 -28.31 -16.60 -21.32
CA LEU A 343 -28.93 -16.65 -20.00
C LEU A 343 -30.40 -17.10 -20.07
N LYS A 344 -31.17 -16.66 -21.05
CA LYS A 344 -32.58 -17.07 -21.22
C LYS A 344 -32.71 -18.48 -21.74
N GLU A 345 -31.89 -18.88 -22.70
CA GLU A 345 -31.93 -20.22 -23.29
C GLU A 345 -31.59 -21.29 -22.25
N VAL A 346 -30.58 -21.04 -21.41
CA VAL A 346 -30.08 -22.00 -20.42
C VAL A 346 -30.91 -21.98 -19.13
N LEU A 347 -31.24 -20.81 -18.59
CA LEU A 347 -31.94 -20.68 -17.30
C LEU A 347 -33.48 -20.68 -17.45
N GLY A 348 -33.99 -20.48 -18.67
CA GLY A 348 -35.40 -20.19 -18.96
C GLY A 348 -35.73 -18.71 -18.85
N GLU A 349 -36.75 -18.26 -19.59
CA GLU A 349 -37.13 -16.85 -19.76
C GLU A 349 -37.27 -16.08 -18.45
N GLU A 350 -37.94 -16.65 -17.44
CA GLU A 350 -38.16 -15.98 -16.16
C GLU A 350 -36.86 -15.78 -15.38
N LYS A 351 -36.05 -16.83 -15.22
CA LYS A 351 -34.80 -16.75 -14.47
C LYS A 351 -33.75 -15.94 -15.23
N GLY A 352 -33.63 -16.14 -16.54
CA GLY A 352 -32.70 -15.41 -17.40
C GLY A 352 -32.95 -13.91 -17.43
N ASN A 353 -34.21 -13.46 -17.34
CA ASN A 353 -34.53 -12.03 -17.27
C ASN A 353 -34.33 -11.40 -15.87
N ASN A 354 -34.28 -12.20 -14.80
CA ASN A 354 -34.23 -11.70 -13.43
C ASN A 354 -32.90 -11.98 -12.70
N VAL A 355 -32.02 -12.80 -13.29
CA VAL A 355 -30.73 -13.13 -12.68
C VAL A 355 -29.85 -11.88 -12.57
N PRO A 356 -29.18 -11.64 -11.41
CA PRO A 356 -28.30 -10.49 -11.25
C PRO A 356 -27.21 -10.45 -12.31
N GLN A 357 -27.06 -9.30 -12.96
CA GLN A 357 -26.03 -9.06 -13.96
C GLN A 357 -25.23 -7.80 -13.62
N THR A 358 -23.94 -7.83 -13.89
CA THR A 358 -23.05 -6.68 -13.71
C THR A 358 -22.29 -6.35 -14.99
N PHE A 359 -22.04 -5.06 -15.19
CA PHE A 359 -21.15 -4.53 -16.20
C PHE A 359 -20.17 -3.57 -15.53
N ILE A 360 -18.87 -3.75 -15.77
CA ILE A 360 -17.80 -2.97 -15.16
C ILE A 360 -17.13 -2.13 -16.26
N PRO A 361 -17.43 -0.83 -16.40
CA PRO A 361 -16.72 0.07 -17.33
C PRO A 361 -15.32 0.39 -16.79
N TYR A 362 -14.41 -0.58 -16.89
CA TYR A 362 -13.06 -0.48 -16.34
C TYR A 362 -12.02 -0.23 -17.45
N LYS A 363 -11.02 0.61 -17.14
CA LYS A 363 -9.94 1.01 -18.05
C LYS A 363 -10.47 1.47 -19.40
N GLU A 364 -10.14 0.79 -20.49
CA GLU A 364 -10.51 1.19 -21.85
C GLU A 364 -12.02 1.06 -22.14
N VAL A 365 -12.74 0.25 -21.36
CA VAL A 365 -14.19 0.07 -21.51
C VAL A 365 -14.95 1.31 -21.01
N LEU A 366 -14.37 2.09 -20.10
CA LEU A 366 -14.96 3.35 -19.65
C LEU A 366 -15.09 4.33 -20.82
N ASP A 367 -14.05 4.44 -21.67
CA ASP A 367 -14.08 5.29 -22.86
C ASP A 367 -15.15 4.82 -23.88
N LEU A 368 -15.38 3.52 -24.00
CA LEU A 368 -16.46 2.98 -24.86
C LEU A 368 -17.84 3.31 -24.29
N TYR A 369 -17.99 3.23 -22.96
CA TYR A 369 -19.20 3.62 -22.28
C TYR A 369 -19.52 5.11 -22.45
N ASP A 370 -18.51 5.97 -22.27
CA ASP A 370 -18.63 7.41 -22.52
C ASP A 370 -18.83 7.75 -24.00
N GLY A 371 -18.37 6.89 -24.90
CA GLY A 371 -18.64 6.98 -26.33
C GLY A 371 -20.08 6.64 -26.74
N GLY A 372 -20.94 6.22 -25.81
CA GLY A 372 -22.37 5.99 -26.05
C GLY A 372 -22.83 4.52 -26.03
N LEU A 373 -22.02 3.59 -25.50
CA LEU A 373 -22.40 2.18 -25.33
C LEU A 373 -23.71 2.03 -24.58
N GLN A 374 -24.69 1.35 -25.18
CA GLN A 374 -25.97 1.08 -24.53
C GLN A 374 -25.89 -0.19 -23.67
N VAL A 375 -26.02 -0.02 -22.34
CA VAL A 375 -26.08 -1.13 -21.38
C VAL A 375 -27.53 -1.31 -20.89
N PRO A 376 -28.11 -2.53 -20.95
CA PRO A 376 -29.51 -2.77 -20.55
C PRO A 376 -29.82 -2.27 -19.14
N GLU A 377 -30.98 -1.62 -18.97
CA GLU A 377 -31.37 -0.87 -17.75
C GLU A 377 -31.36 -1.68 -16.45
N ASP A 378 -31.54 -2.98 -16.51
CA ASP A 378 -31.54 -3.90 -15.36
C ASP A 378 -30.15 -4.41 -14.96
N VAL A 379 -29.11 -4.17 -15.77
CA VAL A 379 -27.72 -4.52 -15.45
C VAL A 379 -27.13 -3.49 -14.49
N THR A 380 -26.55 -3.96 -13.38
CA THR A 380 -25.87 -3.11 -12.41
C THR A 380 -24.54 -2.61 -12.98
N LEU A 381 -24.33 -1.29 -12.98
CA LEU A 381 -23.04 -0.69 -13.34
C LEU A 381 -22.12 -0.68 -12.13
N ILE A 382 -20.92 -1.25 -12.23
CA ILE A 382 -19.93 -1.25 -11.14
C ILE A 382 -18.86 -0.19 -11.41
N TRP A 383 -18.82 0.85 -10.58
CA TRP A 383 -17.81 1.90 -10.64
C TRP A 383 -16.56 1.50 -9.86
N VAL A 384 -15.40 1.88 -10.35
CA VAL A 384 -14.10 1.46 -9.79
C VAL A 384 -13.33 2.68 -9.30
N ASP A 385 -12.57 2.51 -8.22
CA ASP A 385 -11.52 3.44 -7.86
C ASP A 385 -10.35 3.38 -8.87
N ASP A 386 -9.32 4.19 -8.67
CA ASP A 386 -8.10 4.20 -9.47
C ASP A 386 -7.09 3.13 -9.04
N ASN A 387 -7.55 2.13 -8.28
CA ASN A 387 -6.77 1.10 -7.62
C ASN A 387 -5.89 1.57 -6.45
N PHE A 388 -5.89 2.87 -6.10
CA PHE A 388 -5.20 3.44 -4.93
C PHE A 388 -6.16 4.07 -3.93
N GLY A 389 -7.45 3.71 -4.01
CA GLY A 389 -8.48 4.18 -3.11
C GLY A 389 -9.07 5.54 -3.45
N TYR A 390 -8.87 6.08 -4.66
CA TYR A 390 -9.54 7.31 -5.13
C TYR A 390 -10.61 6.96 -6.16
N MET A 391 -11.87 7.33 -5.89
CA MET A 391 -12.93 7.06 -6.86
C MET A 391 -12.69 7.81 -8.16
N ARG A 392 -12.70 7.09 -9.29
CA ARG A 392 -12.56 7.69 -10.62
C ARG A 392 -13.80 8.47 -11.00
N ARG A 393 -14.98 7.88 -10.81
CA ARG A 393 -16.27 8.43 -11.22
C ARG A 393 -17.40 8.06 -10.27
N TYR A 394 -18.37 8.96 -10.17
CA TYR A 394 -19.67 8.73 -9.56
C TYR A 394 -20.77 8.82 -10.62
N PRO A 395 -21.89 8.09 -10.48
CA PRO A 395 -22.94 8.09 -11.49
C PRO A 395 -23.64 9.45 -11.59
N GLY A 396 -23.91 9.88 -12.82
CA GLY A 396 -24.78 11.01 -13.14
C GLY A 396 -26.25 10.72 -12.80
N LYS A 397 -27.14 11.71 -13.01
CA LYS A 397 -28.56 11.57 -12.66
C LYS A 397 -29.26 10.42 -13.37
N GLU A 398 -29.05 10.32 -14.69
CA GLU A 398 -29.65 9.23 -15.49
C GLU A 398 -29.15 7.85 -15.02
N GLU A 399 -27.86 7.74 -14.71
CA GLU A 399 -27.24 6.52 -14.20
C GLU A 399 -27.76 6.13 -12.80
N GLN A 400 -28.07 7.10 -11.96
CA GLN A 400 -28.68 6.87 -10.64
C GLN A 400 -30.12 6.35 -10.73
N GLU A 401 -30.85 6.65 -11.81
CA GLU A 401 -32.24 6.21 -12.02
C GLU A 401 -32.38 4.81 -12.62
N ARG A 402 -31.27 4.23 -13.10
CA ARG A 402 -31.24 2.89 -13.72
C ARG A 402 -31.78 1.81 -12.78
N LYS A 403 -32.59 0.90 -13.32
CA LYS A 403 -33.24 -0.19 -12.54
C LYS A 403 -32.24 -1.15 -11.91
N GLY A 404 -31.15 -1.44 -12.61
CA GLY A 404 -30.04 -2.27 -12.12
C GLY A 404 -29.25 -1.61 -10.99
N GLY A 405 -29.36 -0.28 -10.84
CA GLY A 405 -28.61 0.51 -9.87
C GLY A 405 -27.10 0.51 -10.14
N ASN A 406 -26.35 1.00 -9.14
CA ASN A 406 -24.90 1.19 -9.23
C ASN A 406 -24.19 0.47 -8.08
N GLY A 407 -23.05 -0.14 -8.39
CA GLY A 407 -22.15 -0.80 -7.46
C GLY A 407 -20.73 -0.22 -7.47
N LEU A 408 -19.89 -0.76 -6.60
CA LEU A 408 -18.54 -0.32 -6.28
C LEU A 408 -17.59 -1.52 -6.34
N TYR A 409 -16.45 -1.34 -7.00
CA TYR A 409 -15.25 -2.15 -6.83
C TYR A 409 -14.13 -1.25 -6.30
N TYR A 410 -13.55 -1.60 -5.14
CA TYR A 410 -12.58 -0.78 -4.41
C TYR A 410 -11.35 -1.62 -4.04
N HIS A 411 -10.19 -1.00 -3.84
CA HIS A 411 -8.94 -1.72 -3.58
C HIS A 411 -8.37 -1.49 -2.16
N ALA A 412 -7.98 -2.58 -1.50
CA ALA A 412 -7.06 -2.58 -0.35
C ALA A 412 -5.75 -3.37 -0.64
N SER A 413 -5.65 -3.97 -1.82
CA SER A 413 -4.47 -4.65 -2.37
C SER A 413 -4.44 -4.40 -3.88
N TYR A 414 -3.26 -4.23 -4.47
CA TYR A 414 -3.14 -4.09 -5.92
C TYR A 414 -1.78 -4.53 -6.48
N TRP A 415 -1.81 -5.56 -7.34
CA TRP A 415 -0.69 -5.88 -8.23
C TRP A 415 -0.70 -4.94 -9.45
N ALA A 416 -0.02 -3.81 -9.29
CA ALA A 416 0.06 -2.77 -10.32
C ALA A 416 1.15 -3.02 -11.40
N SER A 417 1.18 -2.10 -12.38
CA SER A 417 2.32 -1.87 -13.26
C SER A 417 3.65 -1.79 -12.50
N PRO A 418 4.80 -2.07 -13.15
CA PRO A 418 6.11 -2.12 -12.51
C PRO A 418 6.39 -0.91 -11.61
N GLY A 419 6.77 -1.18 -10.36
CA GLY A 419 7.13 -0.15 -9.38
C GLY A 419 5.96 0.43 -8.57
N MET A 420 4.70 0.08 -8.86
CA MET A 420 3.53 0.71 -8.24
C MET A 420 2.69 -0.21 -7.33
N SER A 421 3.00 -1.50 -7.26
CA SER A 421 2.24 -2.47 -6.47
C SER A 421 2.30 -2.17 -4.97
N TYR A 422 1.24 -2.51 -4.25
CA TYR A 422 1.21 -2.57 -2.78
C TYR A 422 0.41 -3.82 -2.38
N LEU A 423 1.10 -4.80 -1.81
CA LEU A 423 0.56 -6.15 -1.59
C LEU A 423 0.91 -6.71 -0.21
N PHE A 424 1.87 -6.11 0.52
CA PHE A 424 2.28 -6.65 1.81
C PHE A 424 1.24 -6.33 2.90
N PHE A 425 0.82 -5.07 2.98
CA PHE A 425 -0.32 -4.65 3.80
C PHE A 425 -0.88 -3.33 3.31
N ASN A 426 -2.15 -3.08 3.59
CA ASN A 426 -2.77 -1.81 3.25
C ASN A 426 -2.27 -0.67 4.17
N SER A 427 -1.89 0.44 3.57
CA SER A 427 -1.57 1.69 4.25
C SER A 427 -2.49 2.86 3.87
N ILE A 428 -3.54 2.60 3.07
CA ILE A 428 -4.60 3.58 2.79
C ILE A 428 -5.37 3.84 4.11
N PRO A 429 -5.48 5.10 4.58
CA PRO A 429 -6.19 5.40 5.81
C PRO A 429 -7.66 4.99 5.74
N LEU A 430 -8.21 4.42 6.83
CA LEU A 430 -9.66 4.20 6.93
C LEU A 430 -10.45 5.52 6.83
N ALA A 431 -9.81 6.65 7.14
CA ALA A 431 -10.38 7.99 6.91
C ALA A 431 -10.64 8.25 5.42
N GLN A 432 -9.70 7.86 4.54
CA GLN A 432 -9.88 7.91 3.09
C GLN A 432 -10.97 6.95 2.66
N THR A 433 -10.88 5.67 3.04
CA THR A 433 -11.87 4.65 2.68
C THR A 433 -13.26 5.06 3.12
N GLY A 434 -13.45 5.46 4.38
CA GLY A 434 -14.75 5.88 4.90
C GLY A 434 -15.30 7.11 4.18
N ASN A 435 -14.45 8.06 3.80
CA ASN A 435 -14.86 9.22 3.03
C ASN A 435 -15.29 8.85 1.60
N GLU A 436 -14.56 7.98 0.91
CA GLU A 436 -14.97 7.48 -0.41
C GLU A 436 -16.26 6.68 -0.36
N LEU A 437 -16.41 5.77 0.60
CA LEU A 437 -17.64 4.99 0.79
C LEU A 437 -18.85 5.89 1.11
N LYS A 438 -18.64 6.96 1.86
CA LYS A 438 -19.66 8.00 2.08
C LYS A 438 -20.07 8.66 0.76
N LYS A 439 -19.11 9.10 -0.04
CA LYS A 439 -19.37 9.73 -1.34
C LYS A 439 -20.08 8.79 -2.31
N CYS A 440 -19.66 7.52 -2.37
CA CYS A 440 -20.35 6.47 -3.15
C CYS A 440 -21.83 6.35 -2.74
N TRP A 441 -22.11 6.24 -1.45
CA TRP A 441 -23.50 6.14 -0.96
C TRP A 441 -24.32 7.41 -1.25
N GLU A 442 -23.76 8.60 -0.99
CA GLU A 442 -24.39 9.90 -1.24
C GLU A 442 -24.69 10.08 -2.74
N SER A 443 -23.82 9.59 -3.63
CA SER A 443 -23.96 9.65 -5.09
C SER A 443 -24.71 8.47 -5.72
N GLY A 444 -25.38 7.61 -4.94
CA GLY A 444 -26.29 6.59 -5.49
C GLY A 444 -25.65 5.23 -5.84
N ILE A 445 -24.41 4.98 -5.45
CA ILE A 445 -23.75 3.68 -5.55
C ILE A 445 -24.16 2.81 -4.35
N ARG A 446 -25.27 2.07 -4.47
CA ARG A 446 -25.96 1.42 -3.32
C ARG A 446 -26.28 -0.07 -3.51
N LYS A 447 -26.04 -0.63 -4.70
CA LYS A 447 -26.50 -1.99 -5.06
C LYS A 447 -25.53 -3.08 -4.61
N MET A 448 -24.26 -2.96 -4.98
CA MET A 448 -23.26 -4.02 -4.81
C MET A 448 -21.89 -3.42 -4.53
N TRP A 449 -21.25 -3.79 -3.42
CA TRP A 449 -19.90 -3.30 -3.04
C TRP A 449 -18.94 -4.48 -2.86
N VAL A 450 -17.80 -4.42 -3.55
CA VAL A 450 -16.74 -5.45 -3.53
C VAL A 450 -15.40 -4.80 -3.22
N LEU A 451 -14.67 -5.38 -2.26
CA LEU A 451 -13.32 -4.96 -1.90
C LEU A 451 -12.28 -5.97 -2.41
N ASN A 452 -11.29 -5.54 -3.18
CA ASN A 452 -10.08 -6.34 -3.42
C ASN A 452 -9.29 -6.47 -2.11
N VAL A 453 -9.17 -7.69 -1.60
CA VAL A 453 -8.50 -8.00 -0.32
C VAL A 453 -7.21 -8.78 -0.50
N GLY A 454 -6.65 -8.84 -1.71
CA GLY A 454 -5.45 -9.61 -1.95
C GLY A 454 -5.63 -11.09 -1.55
N ALA A 455 -4.62 -11.62 -0.86
CA ALA A 455 -4.63 -12.94 -0.21
C ALA A 455 -5.41 -13.01 1.12
N LEU A 456 -6.34 -12.07 1.39
CA LEU A 456 -7.11 -11.89 2.63
C LEU A 456 -6.31 -11.36 3.84
N LYS A 457 -5.21 -12.01 4.21
CA LYS A 457 -4.32 -11.55 5.30
C LYS A 457 -3.21 -10.67 4.73
N PRO A 458 -2.76 -9.60 5.42
CA PRO A 458 -3.15 -9.11 6.75
C PRO A 458 -4.11 -7.88 6.68
N LEU A 459 -5.23 -8.01 5.95
CA LEU A 459 -6.20 -6.94 5.68
C LEU A 459 -7.50 -7.05 6.51
N GLU A 460 -7.43 -7.63 7.70
CA GLU A 460 -8.61 -7.97 8.50
C GLU A 460 -9.40 -6.74 8.97
N ILE A 461 -8.71 -5.69 9.43
CA ILE A 461 -9.34 -4.44 9.88
C ILE A 461 -9.99 -3.72 8.70
N ASP A 462 -9.31 -3.65 7.55
CA ASP A 462 -9.79 -3.01 6.32
C ASP A 462 -11.03 -3.73 5.78
N THR A 463 -10.97 -5.06 5.72
CA THR A 463 -12.07 -5.93 5.28
C THR A 463 -13.29 -5.76 6.18
N GLU A 464 -13.12 -5.81 7.50
CA GLU A 464 -14.23 -5.61 8.41
C GLU A 464 -14.77 -4.18 8.35
N PHE A 465 -13.93 -3.16 8.25
CA PHE A 465 -14.38 -1.77 8.12
C PHE A 465 -15.27 -1.59 6.89
N PHE A 466 -14.83 -2.05 5.72
CA PHE A 466 -15.57 -1.96 4.47
C PHE A 466 -16.93 -2.67 4.55
N LEU A 467 -16.93 -3.94 5.01
CA LEU A 467 -18.15 -4.74 5.09
C LEU A 467 -19.13 -4.18 6.13
N ARG A 468 -18.64 -3.75 7.30
CA ARG A 468 -19.48 -3.10 8.31
C ARG A 468 -20.02 -1.76 7.80
N TYR A 469 -19.22 -0.97 7.10
CA TYR A 469 -19.67 0.30 6.52
C TYR A 469 -20.77 0.05 5.50
N SER A 470 -20.64 -0.96 4.63
CA SER A 470 -21.67 -1.32 3.64
C SER A 470 -23.00 -1.76 4.29
N TRP A 471 -22.95 -2.37 5.48
CA TRP A 471 -24.15 -2.72 6.25
C TRP A 471 -24.89 -1.49 6.79
N GLU A 472 -24.17 -0.39 7.08
CA GLU A 472 -24.71 0.82 7.71
C GLU A 472 -24.50 2.12 6.90
N ALA A 473 -24.30 1.98 5.58
CA ALA A 473 -23.92 3.07 4.69
C ALA A 473 -24.92 4.25 4.76
N GLY A 474 -26.21 3.94 4.87
CA GLY A 474 -27.32 4.90 4.92
C GLY A 474 -27.64 5.45 6.31
N LYS A 475 -26.96 4.99 7.37
CA LYS A 475 -27.15 5.52 8.71
C LYS A 475 -26.35 6.83 8.88
N ASN A 476 -27.02 7.90 9.33
CA ASN A 476 -26.37 9.18 9.59
C ASN A 476 -25.33 9.11 10.73
N THR A 477 -25.54 8.24 11.71
CA THR A 477 -24.65 8.03 12.84
C THR A 477 -24.48 6.55 13.07
N SER A 478 -23.23 6.09 13.06
CA SER A 478 -22.87 4.70 13.34
C SER A 478 -21.37 4.58 13.65
N ASN A 479 -20.90 3.37 13.94
CA ASN A 479 -19.52 3.16 14.39
C ASN A 479 -18.52 3.45 13.28
N THR A 480 -18.85 3.09 12.04
CA THR A 480 -17.96 3.26 10.87
C THR A 480 -17.93 4.70 10.35
N LYS A 481 -18.81 5.60 10.82
CA LYS A 481 -18.75 7.04 10.48
C LYS A 481 -17.66 7.80 11.23
N ASP A 482 -17.08 7.19 12.27
CA ASP A 482 -15.93 7.71 12.99
C ASP A 482 -14.88 6.60 13.08
N VAL A 483 -13.81 6.75 12.31
CA VAL A 483 -12.74 5.75 12.20
C VAL A 483 -12.04 5.48 13.53
N THR A 484 -11.92 6.50 14.39
CA THR A 484 -11.32 6.33 15.72
C THR A 484 -12.21 5.46 16.60
N GLN A 485 -13.52 5.72 16.57
CA GLN A 485 -14.49 4.92 17.32
C GLN A 485 -14.61 3.49 16.80
N PHE A 486 -14.54 3.31 15.47
CA PHE A 486 -14.52 1.97 14.88
C PHE A 486 -13.32 1.16 15.38
N ILE A 487 -12.10 1.67 15.20
CA ILE A 487 -10.87 0.96 15.59
C ILE A 487 -10.86 0.69 17.10
N SER A 488 -11.25 1.69 17.91
CA SER A 488 -11.30 1.54 19.37
C SER A 488 -12.22 0.41 19.82
N ARG A 489 -13.41 0.31 19.23
CA ARG A 489 -14.35 -0.77 19.54
C ARG A 489 -13.89 -2.11 19.00
N TRP A 490 -13.28 -2.12 17.81
CA TRP A 490 -12.74 -3.32 17.20
C TRP A 490 -11.64 -3.94 18.09
N ILE A 491 -10.70 -3.11 18.57
CA ILE A 491 -9.65 -3.52 19.50
C ILE A 491 -10.25 -4.01 20.83
N ASN A 492 -11.15 -3.25 21.44
CA ASN A 492 -11.73 -3.62 22.73
C ASN A 492 -12.65 -4.85 22.67
N ARG A 493 -13.20 -5.16 21.49
CA ARG A 493 -13.96 -6.41 21.28
C ARG A 493 -13.03 -7.61 21.30
N ASN A 494 -11.90 -7.54 20.61
CA ASN A 494 -10.97 -8.65 20.41
C ASN A 494 -9.94 -8.80 21.54
N PHE A 495 -9.54 -7.72 22.22
CA PHE A 495 -8.42 -7.69 23.17
C PHE A 495 -8.80 -7.10 24.53
N SER A 496 -8.15 -7.59 25.58
CA SER A 496 -8.36 -7.19 26.97
C SER A 496 -7.63 -5.88 27.28
N GLY A 497 -7.89 -5.28 28.45
CA GLY A 497 -7.17 -4.10 28.92
C GLY A 497 -7.74 -2.74 28.49
N ASN A 498 -8.72 -2.71 27.57
CA ASN A 498 -9.42 -1.49 27.15
C ASN A 498 -8.50 -0.45 26.46
N PHE A 499 -7.53 -0.91 25.66
CA PHE A 499 -6.56 -0.08 24.94
C PHE A 499 -7.09 0.56 23.65
N GLY A 500 -8.39 0.45 23.36
CA GLY A 500 -8.96 0.83 22.06
C GLY A 500 -8.66 2.26 21.59
N MET A 501 -8.72 3.27 22.47
CA MET A 501 -8.43 4.65 22.05
C MET A 501 -6.96 4.86 21.72
N ASP A 502 -6.05 4.29 22.52
CA ASP A 502 -4.61 4.38 22.28
C ASP A 502 -4.25 3.67 20.97
N ALA A 503 -4.80 2.47 20.74
CA ALA A 503 -4.62 1.73 19.50
C ALA A 503 -5.22 2.45 18.28
N ALA A 504 -6.37 3.11 18.44
CA ALA A 504 -6.99 3.88 17.35
C ALA A 504 -6.13 5.08 16.93
N GLU A 505 -5.56 5.82 17.89
CA GLU A 505 -4.60 6.88 17.58
C GLU A 505 -3.37 6.32 16.88
N ILE A 506 -2.79 5.21 17.39
CA ILE A 506 -1.62 4.57 16.79
C ILE A 506 -1.89 4.18 15.34
N TYR A 507 -3.01 3.52 15.06
CA TYR A 507 -3.36 3.05 13.71
C TYR A 507 -3.60 4.21 12.74
N ASN A 508 -4.34 5.23 13.17
CA ASN A 508 -4.64 6.38 12.32
C ASN A 508 -3.35 7.13 11.94
N LEU A 509 -2.44 7.36 12.89
CA LEU A 509 -1.14 7.99 12.61
C LEU A 509 -0.24 7.11 11.73
N PHE A 510 -0.25 5.79 11.96
CA PHE A 510 0.48 4.82 11.13
C PHE A 510 0.02 4.85 9.67
N ALA A 511 -1.30 4.84 9.44
CA ALA A 511 -1.83 4.89 8.08
C ALA A 511 -1.54 6.25 7.45
N GLN A 512 -1.74 7.35 8.18
CA GLN A 512 -1.49 8.69 7.69
C GLN A 512 -0.04 8.93 7.26
N ILE A 513 0.94 8.47 8.06
CA ILE A 513 2.36 8.61 7.69
C ILE A 513 2.71 7.71 6.51
N ASN A 514 2.22 6.46 6.47
CA ASN A 514 2.48 5.53 5.36
C ASN A 514 1.67 5.82 4.08
N ASN A 515 0.65 6.68 4.12
CA ASN A 515 -0.06 7.08 2.92
C ASN A 515 0.84 7.92 2.01
N VAL A 516 1.64 8.83 2.61
CA VAL A 516 2.60 9.68 1.89
C VAL A 516 3.60 8.91 1.04
N CYS A 517 3.98 7.72 1.49
CA CYS A 517 4.71 6.75 0.69
C CYS A 517 4.53 5.38 1.31
N LYS A 518 3.97 4.43 0.55
CA LYS A 518 3.78 3.05 1.00
C LYS A 518 5.15 2.37 1.17
N PRO A 519 5.30 1.41 2.10
CA PRO A 519 6.57 0.71 2.30
C PRO A 519 7.16 0.10 1.01
N GLU A 520 6.31 -0.45 0.14
CA GLU A 520 6.69 -1.04 -1.15
C GLU A 520 7.12 -0.02 -2.20
N HIS A 521 6.77 1.25 -2.00
CA HIS A 521 7.07 2.37 -2.91
C HIS A 521 8.31 3.15 -2.49
N LEU A 522 8.95 2.76 -1.39
CA LEU A 522 10.19 3.40 -0.95
C LEU A 522 11.29 3.19 -1.97
N GLN A 523 12.07 4.24 -2.15
CA GLN A 523 13.24 4.29 -3.00
C GLN A 523 14.29 5.14 -2.29
N SER A 524 15.57 4.97 -2.64
CA SER A 524 16.63 5.84 -2.12
C SER A 524 16.36 7.31 -2.41
N ASP A 525 16.75 8.17 -1.48
CA ASP A 525 16.64 9.64 -1.55
C ASP A 525 15.19 10.16 -1.64
N LYS A 526 14.18 9.35 -1.26
CA LYS A 526 12.74 9.74 -1.31
C LYS A 526 12.36 10.81 -0.29
N PHE A 527 13.01 10.81 0.88
CA PHE A 527 12.80 11.78 1.95
C PHE A 527 14.12 12.49 2.25
N SER A 528 14.08 13.81 2.40
CA SER A 528 15.30 14.60 2.55
C SER A 528 16.01 14.36 3.90
N GLN A 529 17.34 14.33 3.86
CA GLN A 529 18.19 14.20 5.05
C GLN A 529 18.52 15.55 5.71
N ASN A 530 18.21 16.67 5.05
CA ASN A 530 18.61 18.03 5.48
C ASN A 530 17.72 19.20 4.98
N ALA A 531 16.66 18.96 4.20
CA ALA A 531 15.72 20.01 3.80
C ALA A 531 14.66 20.24 4.89
N TYR A 532 14.49 21.51 5.28
CA TYR A 532 13.55 21.94 6.33
C TYR A 532 13.68 21.11 7.62
N GLY A 533 14.93 20.91 8.06
CA GLY A 533 15.29 19.96 9.10
C GLY A 533 15.69 18.60 8.51
N ASN A 534 15.33 17.51 9.19
CA ASN A 534 15.58 16.15 8.71
C ASN A 534 14.24 15.42 8.54
N GLU A 535 13.67 15.59 7.35
CA GLU A 535 12.39 15.03 6.93
C GLU A 535 12.35 13.50 7.12
N ALA A 536 13.39 12.81 6.68
CA ALA A 536 13.48 11.37 6.77
C ALA A 536 13.53 10.90 8.23
N LYS A 537 14.29 11.58 9.09
CA LYS A 537 14.35 11.28 10.52
C LYS A 537 12.99 11.46 11.20
N TYR A 538 12.27 12.54 10.93
CA TYR A 538 10.93 12.78 11.48
C TYR A 538 9.98 11.61 11.21
N ARG A 539 9.98 11.10 9.96
CA ARG A 539 9.19 9.94 9.58
C ARG A 539 9.54 8.69 10.39
N ILE A 540 10.83 8.39 10.53
CA ILE A 540 11.29 7.19 11.27
C ILE A 540 10.99 7.29 12.76
N ASP A 541 11.17 8.47 13.31
CA ASP A 541 10.93 8.79 14.71
C ASP A 541 9.46 8.55 15.09
N ILE A 542 8.52 8.98 14.24
CA ILE A 542 7.08 8.67 14.40
C ILE A 542 6.85 7.16 14.31
N LEU A 543 7.31 6.51 13.24
CA LEU A 543 7.08 5.07 13.05
C LEU A 543 7.64 4.24 14.21
N LYS A 544 8.78 4.64 14.76
CA LYS A 544 9.36 4.03 15.96
C LYS A 544 8.49 4.22 17.20
N ASP A 545 8.02 5.45 17.47
CA ASP A 545 7.13 5.70 18.61
C ASP A 545 5.86 4.87 18.52
N LEU A 546 5.23 4.84 17.35
CA LEU A 546 4.01 4.05 17.11
C LEU A 546 4.25 2.55 17.34
N SER A 547 5.36 2.02 16.81
CA SER A 547 5.78 0.63 17.04
C SER A 547 6.05 0.35 18.53
N ASP A 548 6.77 1.23 19.24
CA ASP A 548 7.10 1.06 20.66
C ASP A 548 5.85 1.14 21.56
N ARG A 549 4.88 2.02 21.24
CA ARG A 549 3.60 2.13 21.94
C ARG A 549 2.73 0.88 21.73
N ALA A 550 2.64 0.39 20.50
CA ALA A 550 1.92 -0.87 20.23
C ALA A 550 2.61 -2.07 20.87
N GLY A 551 3.95 -2.09 20.89
CA GLY A 551 4.75 -3.09 21.60
C GLY A 551 4.49 -3.12 23.10
N LYS A 552 4.29 -1.96 23.73
CA LYS A 552 3.86 -1.89 25.14
C LYS A 552 2.48 -2.50 25.33
N ILE A 553 1.51 -2.21 24.45
CA ILE A 553 0.17 -2.84 24.51
C ILE A 553 0.32 -4.36 24.44
N TYR A 554 1.06 -4.90 23.46
CA TYR A 554 1.33 -6.33 23.30
C TYR A 554 1.89 -6.98 24.59
N GLN A 555 2.86 -6.33 25.24
CA GLN A 555 3.45 -6.85 26.48
C GLN A 555 2.47 -6.88 27.66
N PHE A 556 1.42 -6.03 27.66
CA PHE A 556 0.37 -6.04 28.68
C PHE A 556 -0.74 -7.06 28.41
N LEU A 557 -0.86 -7.58 27.18
CA LEU A 557 -1.92 -8.52 26.85
C LEU A 557 -1.69 -9.89 27.52
N PRO A 558 -2.78 -10.62 27.85
CA PRO A 558 -2.71 -12.03 28.19
C PRO A 558 -2.01 -12.84 27.10
N GLU A 559 -1.34 -13.92 27.48
CA GLU A 559 -0.54 -14.74 26.55
C GLU A 559 -1.40 -15.26 25.39
N GLU A 560 -2.63 -15.70 25.68
CA GLU A 560 -3.57 -16.20 24.69
C GLU A 560 -4.07 -15.14 23.68
N GLU A 561 -3.88 -13.85 23.95
CA GLU A 561 -4.29 -12.74 23.07
C GLU A 561 -3.11 -12.18 22.24
N LYS A 562 -1.87 -12.57 22.55
CA LYS A 562 -0.67 -11.99 21.96
C LYS A 562 -0.51 -12.29 20.49
N ASP A 563 -0.67 -13.54 20.06
CA ASP A 563 -0.51 -13.91 18.65
C ASP A 563 -1.54 -13.18 17.77
N ALA A 564 -2.80 -13.19 18.18
CA ALA A 564 -3.86 -12.45 17.51
C ALA A 564 -3.56 -10.93 17.42
N PHE A 565 -3.06 -10.30 18.50
CA PHE A 565 -2.69 -8.88 18.46
C PHE A 565 -1.47 -8.63 17.58
N PHE A 566 -0.52 -9.57 17.59
CA PHE A 566 0.67 -9.49 16.76
C PHE A 566 0.30 -9.47 15.28
N GLU A 567 -0.48 -10.46 14.83
CA GLU A 567 -0.81 -10.59 13.42
C GLU A 567 -1.79 -9.53 12.91
N LEU A 568 -2.75 -9.11 13.73
CA LEU A 568 -3.77 -8.14 13.35
C LEU A 568 -3.30 -6.69 13.38
N PHE A 569 -2.31 -6.37 14.22
CA PHE A 569 -1.99 -5.00 14.58
C PHE A 569 -0.49 -4.70 14.65
N LEU A 570 0.27 -5.42 15.47
CA LEU A 570 1.67 -5.05 15.74
C LEU A 570 2.61 -5.31 14.56
N MET A 571 2.41 -6.41 13.82
CA MET A 571 3.30 -6.84 12.73
C MET A 571 3.47 -5.73 11.68
N LYS A 572 2.36 -5.12 11.22
CA LYS A 572 2.41 -4.05 10.19
C LYS A 572 3.12 -2.77 10.67
N LEU A 573 3.00 -2.44 11.96
CA LEU A 573 3.68 -1.29 12.57
C LEU A 573 5.20 -1.52 12.62
N GLN A 574 5.63 -2.70 13.09
CA GLN A 574 7.04 -3.07 13.17
C GLN A 574 7.67 -3.22 11.78
N ALA A 575 6.98 -3.90 10.86
CA ALA A 575 7.42 -4.05 9.49
C ALA A 575 7.61 -2.68 8.81
N SER A 576 6.63 -1.77 8.95
CA SER A 576 6.75 -0.41 8.43
C SER A 576 7.94 0.33 9.03
N TYR A 577 8.16 0.26 10.35
CA TYR A 577 9.33 0.87 10.97
C TYR A 577 10.64 0.31 10.41
N TYR A 578 10.83 -1.01 10.40
CA TYR A 578 12.07 -1.64 9.92
C TYR A 578 12.35 -1.32 8.45
N ILE A 579 11.33 -1.41 7.58
CA ILE A 579 11.47 -1.08 6.16
C ILE A 579 11.89 0.38 5.99
N ASN A 580 11.16 1.33 6.58
CA ASN A 580 11.50 2.74 6.44
C ASN A 580 12.88 3.07 7.05
N ALA A 581 13.22 2.47 8.20
CA ALA A 581 14.49 2.67 8.87
C ALA A 581 15.68 2.14 8.04
N SER A 582 15.52 1.02 7.34
CA SER A 582 16.54 0.49 6.42
C SER A 582 16.91 1.52 5.34
N PHE A 583 15.91 2.17 4.74
CA PHE A 583 16.11 3.23 3.73
C PHE A 583 16.71 4.49 4.34
N TYR A 584 16.20 4.95 5.49
CA TYR A 584 16.76 6.10 6.18
C TYR A 584 18.25 5.93 6.46
N PHE A 585 18.65 4.77 7.00
CA PHE A 585 20.05 4.51 7.31
C PHE A 585 20.91 4.31 6.05
N ALA A 586 20.37 3.72 4.98
CA ALA A 586 21.07 3.62 3.71
C ALA A 586 21.31 5.00 3.06
N ASP A 587 20.31 5.87 3.05
CA ASP A 587 20.42 7.24 2.58
C ASP A 587 21.33 8.07 3.49
N ARG A 588 21.33 7.82 4.81
CA ARG A 588 22.26 8.45 5.76
C ARG A 588 23.71 8.01 5.49
N SER A 589 23.92 6.74 5.12
CA SER A 589 25.23 6.22 4.71
C SER A 589 25.75 6.96 3.47
N ARG A 590 24.91 7.10 2.44
CA ARG A 590 25.21 7.87 1.22
C ARG A 590 25.53 9.32 1.53
N PHE A 591 24.67 9.97 2.31
CA PHE A 591 24.85 11.35 2.73
C PHE A 591 26.20 11.56 3.44
N PHE A 592 26.57 10.73 4.42
CA PHE A 592 27.86 10.87 5.09
C PHE A 592 29.05 10.58 4.17
N TRP A 593 28.93 9.61 3.27
CA TRP A 593 29.97 9.34 2.29
C TRP A 593 30.26 10.58 1.42
N GLU A 594 29.21 11.27 0.95
CA GLU A 594 29.34 12.52 0.17
C GLU A 594 30.00 13.65 0.98
N GLN A 595 29.78 13.69 2.29
CA GLN A 595 30.41 14.67 3.20
C GLN A 595 31.83 14.28 3.64
N GLY A 596 32.35 13.13 3.21
CA GLY A 596 33.67 12.61 3.61
C GLY A 596 33.68 11.86 4.95
N GLY A 597 32.52 11.55 5.52
CA GLY A 597 32.34 10.83 6.79
C GLY A 597 32.41 9.32 6.64
N MET A 598 33.59 8.79 6.33
CA MET A 598 33.74 7.40 5.89
C MET A 598 33.36 6.36 6.95
N GLN A 599 33.76 6.54 8.22
CA GLN A 599 33.32 5.66 9.30
C GLN A 599 31.81 5.75 9.57
N ALA A 600 31.22 6.95 9.44
CA ALA A 600 29.78 7.12 9.59
C ALA A 600 29.02 6.40 8.47
N ALA A 601 29.53 6.45 7.24
CA ALA A 601 28.95 5.75 6.11
C ALA A 601 28.86 4.23 6.34
N ASP A 602 29.93 3.61 6.83
CA ASP A 602 29.94 2.18 7.19
C ASP A 602 29.02 1.87 8.38
N SER A 603 29.02 2.72 9.42
CA SER A 603 28.14 2.52 10.59
C SER A 603 26.66 2.58 10.23
N TYR A 604 26.28 3.47 9.31
CA TYR A 604 24.90 3.58 8.85
C TYR A 604 24.49 2.46 7.90
N LEU A 605 25.40 1.94 7.07
CA LEU A 605 25.15 0.72 6.30
C LEU A 605 24.85 -0.46 7.23
N GLU A 606 25.63 -0.64 8.30
CA GLU A 606 25.40 -1.71 9.26
C GLU A 606 24.04 -1.59 9.95
N LYS A 607 23.62 -0.36 10.33
CA LYS A 607 22.26 -0.12 10.85
C LYS A 607 21.17 -0.47 9.83
N SER A 608 21.38 -0.14 8.55
CA SER A 608 20.43 -0.50 7.47
C SER A 608 20.24 -2.02 7.38
N ARG A 609 21.34 -2.78 7.36
CA ARG A 609 21.32 -4.25 7.37
C ARG A 609 20.66 -4.84 8.60
N GLN A 610 20.88 -4.25 9.76
CA GLN A 610 20.20 -4.67 10.99
C GLN A 610 18.69 -4.53 10.88
N MET A 611 18.18 -3.47 10.23
CA MET A 611 16.74 -3.29 10.03
C MET A 611 16.15 -4.31 9.05
N ASP A 612 16.84 -4.58 7.94
CA ASP A 612 16.43 -5.66 7.01
C ASP A 612 16.43 -7.02 7.72
N ARG A 613 17.45 -7.30 8.54
CA ARG A 613 17.50 -8.50 9.38
C ARG A 613 16.31 -8.59 10.34
N ARG A 614 15.94 -7.50 11.02
CA ARG A 614 14.77 -7.48 11.92
C ARG A 614 13.47 -7.80 11.19
N LYS A 615 13.31 -7.29 9.98
CA LYS A 615 12.16 -7.58 9.14
C LYS A 615 12.10 -9.06 8.76
N GLN A 616 13.23 -9.66 8.38
CA GLN A 616 13.32 -11.10 8.09
C GLN A 616 12.99 -11.97 9.32
N GLU A 617 13.51 -11.61 10.50
CA GLU A 617 13.20 -12.28 11.77
C GLU A 617 11.71 -12.19 12.12
N LEU A 618 11.10 -11.01 11.93
CA LEU A 618 9.66 -10.78 12.13
C LEU A 618 8.82 -11.69 11.20
N LEU A 619 9.17 -11.77 9.91
CA LEU A 619 8.47 -12.60 8.93
C LEU A 619 8.65 -14.10 9.21
N TYR A 620 9.84 -14.51 9.63
CA TYR A 620 10.11 -15.87 10.06
C TYR A 620 9.25 -16.26 11.26
N TYR A 621 9.17 -15.40 12.28
CA TYR A 621 8.29 -15.61 13.44
C TYR A 621 6.83 -15.80 13.01
N TYR A 622 6.32 -14.89 12.16
CA TYR A 622 4.93 -14.93 11.69
C TYR A 622 4.59 -16.25 11.00
N ASN A 623 5.48 -16.72 10.11
CA ASN A 623 5.21 -17.89 9.27
C ASN A 623 5.51 -19.21 9.98
N HIS A 624 6.60 -19.30 10.76
CA HIS A 624 7.13 -20.59 11.21
C HIS A 624 7.01 -20.85 12.72
N LEU A 625 6.82 -19.81 13.54
CA LEU A 625 6.82 -19.95 15.01
C LEU A 625 5.46 -19.64 15.63
N MET A 626 4.81 -18.55 15.20
CA MET A 626 3.51 -18.13 15.71
C MET A 626 2.45 -19.21 15.43
N GLN A 627 1.67 -19.58 16.45
CA GLN A 627 0.65 -20.63 16.35
C GLN A 627 1.17 -21.93 15.72
N ASP A 628 2.37 -22.38 16.10
CA ASP A 628 3.01 -23.60 15.59
C ASP A 628 3.11 -23.65 14.06
N GLY A 629 3.30 -22.49 13.41
CA GLY A 629 3.48 -22.38 11.96
C GLY A 629 2.17 -22.39 11.16
N LYS A 630 1.02 -22.18 11.80
CA LYS A 630 -0.30 -22.13 11.15
C LYS A 630 -0.36 -21.18 9.95
N TRP A 631 0.44 -20.12 9.95
CA TRP A 631 0.46 -19.09 8.92
C TRP A 631 1.58 -19.25 7.89
N GLU A 632 2.29 -20.38 7.89
CA GLU A 632 3.33 -20.63 6.90
C GLU A 632 2.79 -20.51 5.47
N GLY A 633 3.39 -19.61 4.70
CA GLY A 633 3.09 -19.40 3.28
C GLY A 633 2.09 -18.26 2.99
N ILE A 634 1.42 -17.70 4.00
CA ILE A 634 0.41 -16.63 3.79
C ILE A 634 1.00 -15.21 3.77
N LEU A 635 2.18 -15.01 4.35
CA LEU A 635 2.79 -13.67 4.48
C LEU A 635 4.29 -13.72 4.13
N THR A 636 4.59 -13.75 2.84
CA THR A 636 5.94 -13.93 2.29
C THR A 636 6.33 -12.80 1.33
N PRO A 637 6.25 -11.53 1.75
CA PRO A 637 6.40 -10.36 0.86
C PRO A 637 7.80 -10.22 0.24
N GLU A 638 8.77 -10.99 0.70
CA GLU A 638 10.14 -11.04 0.17
C GLU A 638 10.32 -12.13 -0.90
N SER A 639 9.38 -13.07 -0.99
CA SER A 639 9.43 -14.29 -1.82
C SER A 639 8.26 -14.45 -2.79
N PHE A 640 7.14 -13.76 -2.55
CA PHE A 640 6.01 -13.67 -3.50
C PHE A 640 6.55 -13.31 -4.88
N SER A 641 5.92 -13.76 -5.97
CA SER A 641 6.39 -13.44 -7.33
C SER A 641 5.40 -12.49 -7.98
N PRO A 642 5.75 -11.20 -8.18
CA PRO A 642 6.98 -10.49 -7.78
C PRO A 642 7.11 -10.29 -6.27
N PRO A 643 8.32 -10.11 -5.70
CA PRO A 643 8.43 -9.68 -4.31
C PRO A 643 7.79 -8.29 -4.17
N PRO A 644 6.71 -8.12 -3.39
CA PRO A 644 6.09 -6.83 -3.27
C PRO A 644 6.91 -5.88 -2.42
N THR A 645 7.67 -6.39 -1.44
CA THR A 645 8.44 -5.52 -0.54
C THR A 645 9.83 -5.22 -1.09
N VAL A 646 10.31 -4.04 -0.70
CA VAL A 646 11.66 -3.55 -1.01
C VAL A 646 12.70 -4.25 -0.15
N LEU A 647 13.89 -4.46 -0.73
CA LEU A 647 15.01 -5.17 -0.11
C LEU A 647 16.31 -4.45 -0.43
N TYR A 648 17.23 -4.44 0.53
CA TYR A 648 18.61 -3.98 0.35
C TYR A 648 18.69 -2.58 -0.32
N PRO A 649 18.19 -1.51 0.33
CA PRO A 649 18.26 -0.14 -0.18
C PRO A 649 19.70 0.29 -0.44
N ALA A 650 19.96 1.14 -1.45
CA ALA A 650 21.34 1.51 -1.80
C ALA A 650 21.98 2.32 -0.66
N ALA A 651 23.13 1.86 -0.18
CA ALA A 651 24.01 2.56 0.75
C ALA A 651 25.38 2.80 0.10
N LYS A 652 26.30 3.44 0.82
CA LYS A 652 27.62 3.82 0.29
C LYS A 652 28.74 3.43 1.26
N PRO A 653 29.16 2.15 1.28
CA PRO A 653 30.28 1.73 2.13
C PRO A 653 31.57 2.52 1.81
N ALA A 654 32.39 2.77 2.83
CA ALA A 654 33.69 3.40 2.64
C ALA A 654 34.67 2.44 1.97
N LEU A 655 35.41 2.92 0.96
CA LEU A 655 36.53 2.16 0.38
C LEU A 655 37.83 2.37 1.17
N VAL A 656 38.00 3.59 1.69
CA VAL A 656 39.18 3.99 2.45
C VAL A 656 38.73 4.71 3.73
N ILE A 657 39.28 4.31 4.88
CA ILE A 657 39.12 4.97 6.17
C ILE A 657 40.52 5.25 6.70
N GLY A 658 40.85 6.55 6.76
CA GLY A 658 42.11 7.04 7.30
C GLY A 658 42.04 7.37 8.80
N ALA A 659 43.01 8.17 9.27
CA ALA A 659 43.05 8.63 10.65
C ALA A 659 41.87 9.56 11.00
N ALA A 660 41.47 9.55 12.28
CA ALA A 660 40.38 10.37 12.80
C ALA A 660 40.57 11.86 12.44
N SER A 661 39.52 12.50 11.91
CA SER A 661 39.51 13.93 11.60
C SER A 661 38.08 14.46 11.65
N LEU A 662 37.91 15.70 12.12
CA LEU A 662 36.60 16.26 12.41
C LEU A 662 35.96 16.79 11.12
N GLY A 663 34.68 16.49 10.94
CA GLY A 663 33.80 17.09 9.96
C GLY A 663 32.65 17.83 10.62
N VAL A 664 32.14 18.87 9.95
CA VAL A 664 31.02 19.69 10.41
C VAL A 664 30.06 19.95 9.25
N ILE A 665 28.78 19.65 9.45
CA ILE A 665 27.65 19.97 8.56
C ILE A 665 26.79 21.00 9.26
N ARG A 666 26.38 22.04 8.53
CA ARG A 666 25.53 23.13 9.01
C ARG A 666 24.67 23.67 7.88
N GLU A 667 23.68 24.49 8.22
CA GLU A 667 23.00 25.35 7.26
C GLU A 667 23.96 26.43 6.73
N ASP A 668 23.80 26.84 5.46
CA ASP A 668 24.59 27.90 4.84
C ASP A 668 24.37 29.26 5.53
N ASN A 669 23.11 29.57 5.85
CA ASN A 669 22.70 30.75 6.61
C ASN A 669 22.17 30.31 7.97
N PHE A 670 22.97 30.42 9.02
CA PHE A 670 22.58 30.02 10.38
C PHE A 670 21.86 31.19 11.09
N ILE A 671 20.65 31.50 10.63
CA ILE A 671 19.84 32.62 11.10
C ILE A 671 18.70 32.10 11.99
N PHE A 672 18.51 32.67 13.17
CA PHE A 672 17.33 32.48 14.00
C PHE A 672 16.33 33.60 13.74
N HIS A 673 15.09 33.22 13.46
CA HIS A 673 13.93 34.12 13.42
C HIS A 673 13.13 34.00 14.73
N SER A 674 12.47 35.08 15.17
CA SER A 674 11.74 35.10 16.44
C SER A 674 10.55 34.13 16.48
N HIS A 675 10.03 33.76 15.31
CA HIS A 675 8.90 32.85 15.10
C HIS A 675 9.24 31.64 14.24
N GLY A 676 10.54 31.42 13.99
CA GLY A 676 11.05 30.27 13.26
C GLY A 676 11.43 29.10 14.17
N GLU A 677 12.33 28.26 13.68
CA GLU A 677 12.91 27.14 14.42
C GLU A 677 13.57 27.63 15.72
N ILE A 678 13.15 27.07 16.86
CA ILE A 678 13.68 27.41 18.19
C ILE A 678 15.08 26.83 18.38
N GLU A 679 15.33 25.68 17.75
CA GLU A 679 16.54 24.89 17.85
C GLU A 679 17.06 24.57 16.45
N LYS A 680 18.32 24.89 16.18
CA LYS A 680 19.00 24.59 14.92
C LYS A 680 20.12 23.59 15.14
N ILE A 681 20.47 22.81 14.12
CA ILE A 681 21.39 21.68 14.24
C ILE A 681 22.73 21.98 13.58
N ILE A 682 23.82 21.68 14.31
CA ILE A 682 25.15 21.47 13.75
C ILE A 682 25.47 19.98 13.89
N THR A 683 25.79 19.30 12.79
CA THR A 683 26.17 17.88 12.82
C THR A 683 27.67 17.75 12.75
N LEU A 684 28.28 17.18 13.79
CA LEU A 684 29.68 16.76 13.77
C LEU A 684 29.78 15.31 13.33
N PHE A 685 30.85 14.96 12.63
CA PHE A 685 31.10 13.59 12.23
C PHE A 685 32.60 13.29 12.16
N ASN A 686 32.97 12.01 12.30
CA ASN A 686 34.35 11.56 12.10
C ASN A 686 34.56 11.17 10.63
N LYS A 687 35.59 11.75 10.01
CA LYS A 687 36.01 11.43 8.64
C LYS A 687 36.84 10.16 8.56
N GLY A 688 37.48 9.76 9.66
CA GLY A 688 38.37 8.60 9.75
C GLY A 688 37.90 7.58 10.78
N CYS A 689 38.82 6.72 11.22
CA CYS A 689 38.54 5.65 12.16
C CYS A 689 38.49 6.14 13.63
N GLY A 690 37.89 5.34 14.52
CA GLY A 690 37.88 5.58 15.97
C GLY A 690 36.99 6.74 16.38
N GLU A 691 37.46 7.57 17.31
CA GLU A 691 36.76 8.76 17.79
C GLU A 691 37.65 10.00 17.67
N ILE A 692 37.04 11.17 17.51
CA ILE A 692 37.76 12.45 17.58
C ILE A 692 37.14 13.40 18.60
N GLY A 693 37.99 13.96 19.47
CA GLY A 693 37.59 14.99 20.42
C GLY A 693 37.30 16.33 19.74
N TYR A 694 36.37 17.11 20.31
CA TYR A 694 36.09 18.49 19.89
C TYR A 694 35.87 19.43 21.08
N LYS A 695 36.07 20.73 20.84
CA LYS A 695 35.69 21.82 21.75
C LYS A 695 35.01 22.94 20.98
N ALA A 696 33.86 23.39 21.48
CA ALA A 696 33.09 24.50 20.94
C ALA A 696 33.20 25.73 21.84
N ALA A 697 33.73 26.83 21.29
CA ALA A 697 33.64 28.14 21.90
C ALA A 697 32.31 28.80 21.49
N VAL A 698 31.45 29.08 22.47
CA VAL A 698 30.07 29.53 22.25
C VAL A 698 29.86 30.93 22.84
N PRO A 699 29.25 31.89 22.11
CA PRO A 699 28.84 33.19 22.64
C PRO A 699 27.88 33.05 23.83
N LYS A 700 27.98 33.93 24.84
CA LYS A 700 27.16 33.86 26.07
C LYS A 700 25.64 33.85 25.83
N TRP A 701 25.20 34.44 24.72
CA TRP A 701 23.79 34.57 24.35
C TRP A 701 23.22 33.34 23.65
N LEU A 702 24.09 32.41 23.26
CA LEU A 702 23.71 31.11 22.74
C LEU A 702 23.86 30.04 23.82
N GLU A 703 23.15 28.94 23.61
CA GLU A 703 23.28 27.69 24.31
C GLU A 703 23.47 26.58 23.27
N VAL A 704 24.42 25.70 23.52
CA VAL A 704 24.65 24.50 22.72
C VAL A 704 24.51 23.31 23.65
N SER A 705 23.87 22.25 23.17
CA SER A 705 23.66 20.99 23.91
C SER A 705 24.93 20.44 24.59
N GLU A 706 26.09 20.53 23.91
CA GLU A 706 27.38 20.10 24.45
C GLU A 706 28.54 20.94 23.89
N THR A 707 29.45 21.42 24.76
CA THR A 707 30.56 22.30 24.35
C THR A 707 31.90 21.60 24.21
N GLU A 708 32.04 20.36 24.67
CA GLU A 708 33.20 19.52 24.41
C GLU A 708 32.80 18.05 24.53
N GLY A 709 33.40 17.18 23.73
CA GLY A 709 33.05 15.76 23.69
C GLY A 709 33.85 15.02 22.63
N CYS A 710 33.45 13.79 22.32
CA CYS A 710 34.03 12.97 21.25
C CYS A 710 32.97 12.58 20.21
N VAL A 711 33.42 12.38 18.97
CA VAL A 711 32.57 11.96 17.84
C VAL A 711 33.10 10.66 17.27
N ALA A 712 32.30 9.59 17.36
CA ALA A 712 32.62 8.29 16.75
C ALA A 712 32.15 8.25 15.29
N ALA A 713 30.84 8.31 15.05
CA ALA A 713 30.27 8.35 13.70
C ALA A 713 29.65 9.73 13.44
N GLU A 714 28.59 10.03 14.17
CA GLU A 714 27.85 11.29 14.11
C GLU A 714 27.58 11.79 15.53
N LYS A 715 27.58 13.11 15.69
CA LYS A 715 27.14 13.82 16.89
C LYS A 715 26.34 15.05 16.48
N ILE A 716 25.09 15.12 16.93
CA ILE A 716 24.23 16.28 16.71
C ILE A 716 24.43 17.27 17.86
N LEU A 717 24.74 18.52 17.52
CA LEU A 717 24.74 19.64 18.44
C LEU A 717 23.52 20.52 18.17
N THR A 718 22.59 20.52 19.10
CA THR A 718 21.49 21.48 19.10
C THR A 718 21.99 22.85 19.58
N VAL A 719 21.69 23.89 18.82
CA VAL A 719 21.99 25.30 19.10
C VAL A 719 20.69 26.05 19.27
N ARG A 720 20.61 26.88 20.31
CA ARG A 720 19.49 27.80 20.52
C ARG A 720 19.94 29.11 21.14
N ILE A 721 19.10 30.13 21.01
CA ILE A 721 19.28 31.36 21.79
C ILE A 721 18.93 31.07 23.24
N ARG A 722 19.81 31.45 24.17
CA ARG A 722 19.55 31.28 25.60
C ARG A 722 18.29 32.02 25.98
N GLU A 723 17.37 31.36 26.67
CA GLU A 723 16.05 31.93 26.97
C GLU A 723 16.13 33.30 27.67
N SER A 724 17.08 33.48 28.60
CA SER A 724 17.32 34.77 29.28
C SER A 724 17.76 35.91 28.37
N GLU A 725 18.28 35.61 27.18
CA GLU A 725 18.83 36.57 26.20
C GLU A 725 17.91 36.69 24.97
N ARG A 726 16.95 35.77 24.80
CA ARG A 726 16.09 35.64 23.61
C ARG A 726 15.43 36.96 23.22
N LYS A 727 14.73 37.59 24.17
CA LYS A 727 14.06 38.88 23.94
C LYS A 727 15.00 39.98 23.44
N ILE A 728 16.16 40.14 24.08
CA ILE A 728 17.13 41.20 23.73
C ILE A 728 17.75 40.92 22.36
N CYS A 729 18.06 39.66 22.05
CA CYS A 729 18.62 39.28 20.76
C CYS A 729 17.68 39.63 19.60
N PHE A 730 16.40 39.34 19.75
CA PHE A 730 15.38 39.67 18.75
C PHE A 730 15.00 41.17 18.74
N GLU A 731 15.03 41.88 19.87
CA GLU A 731 14.76 43.34 19.88
C GLU A 731 15.84 44.17 19.16
N GLN A 732 17.09 43.74 19.24
CA GLN A 732 18.23 44.52 18.73
C GLN A 732 18.81 43.96 17.43
N GLY A 733 18.53 42.70 17.11
CA GLY A 733 19.35 41.91 16.19
C GLY A 733 20.70 41.61 16.82
N ARG A 734 21.24 40.41 16.61
CA ARG A 734 22.54 40.04 17.19
C ARG A 734 23.29 39.10 16.27
N THR A 735 24.60 39.30 16.15
CA THR A 735 25.50 38.38 15.47
C THR A 735 26.50 37.78 16.45
N GLY A 736 26.98 36.59 16.14
CA GLY A 736 27.98 35.87 16.92
C GLY A 736 28.61 34.77 16.09
N GLN A 737 29.59 34.10 16.68
CA GLN A 737 30.31 33.02 16.02
C GLN A 737 30.49 31.86 16.99
N ILE A 738 30.14 30.65 16.58
CA ILE A 738 30.55 29.41 17.25
C ILE A 738 31.83 28.93 16.58
N ILE A 739 32.86 28.63 17.38
CA ILE A 739 34.12 28.08 16.88
C ILE A 739 34.27 26.65 17.39
N ILE A 740 34.24 25.67 16.50
CA ILE A 740 34.43 24.25 16.83
C ILE A 740 35.86 23.85 16.45
N THR A 741 36.65 23.40 17.42
CA THR A 741 38.03 22.94 17.23
C THR A 741 38.11 21.45 17.48
N GLY A 742 38.55 20.68 16.49
CA GLY A 742 38.86 19.26 16.64
C GLY A 742 40.20 19.03 17.33
N GLU A 743 40.39 17.83 17.88
CA GLU A 743 41.68 17.37 18.42
C GLU A 743 42.77 17.30 17.34
N ASP A 744 42.37 17.12 16.08
CA ASP A 744 43.22 17.25 14.89
C ASP A 744 43.70 18.69 14.63
N GLY A 745 43.24 19.67 15.41
CA GLY A 745 43.58 21.08 15.30
C GLY A 745 42.79 21.84 14.24
N ILE A 746 41.89 21.17 13.49
CA ILE A 746 41.03 21.82 12.50
C ILE A 746 40.00 22.69 13.22
N ARG A 747 39.74 23.88 12.67
CA ARG A 747 38.79 24.85 13.22
C ARG A 747 37.68 25.15 12.22
N TYR A 748 36.46 25.10 12.72
CA TYR A 748 35.24 25.45 12.00
C TYR A 748 34.62 26.69 12.63
N GLU A 749 34.48 27.74 11.83
CA GLU A 749 33.88 29.00 12.24
C GLU A 749 32.49 29.12 11.64
N ILE A 750 31.48 29.21 12.51
CA ILE A 750 30.06 29.21 12.13
C ILE A 750 29.48 30.55 12.56
N GLU A 751 29.20 31.41 11.59
CA GLU A 751 28.50 32.68 11.82
C GLU A 751 27.03 32.42 12.14
N ILE A 752 26.54 33.05 13.21
CA ILE A 752 25.17 32.90 13.70
C ILE A 752 24.55 34.27 13.88
N GLN A 753 23.34 34.42 13.40
CA GLN A 753 22.56 35.64 13.51
C GLN A 753 21.22 35.36 14.20
N ALA A 754 20.85 36.19 15.16
CA ALA A 754 19.47 36.38 15.57
C ALA A 754 18.96 37.59 14.80
N GLU A 755 18.06 37.37 13.85
CA GLU A 755 17.48 38.46 13.08
C GLU A 755 16.58 39.31 13.96
N LYS A 756 16.56 40.62 13.72
CA LYS A 756 15.74 41.52 14.54
C LYS A 756 14.26 41.23 14.26
N GLU A 757 13.48 40.96 15.31
CA GLU A 757 12.04 40.70 15.20
C GLU A 757 11.33 41.87 14.52
N THR A 758 10.56 41.55 13.49
CA THR A 758 9.70 42.51 12.82
C THR A 758 8.57 42.93 13.75
N ALA A 759 8.34 44.23 13.89
CA ALA A 759 7.26 44.73 14.70
C ALA A 759 5.90 44.44 14.02
N TYR A 760 5.19 43.41 14.48
CA TYR A 760 3.82 43.16 14.04
C TYR A 760 2.88 44.26 14.56
N LEU A 761 2.47 45.19 13.68
CA LEU A 761 1.53 46.26 14.03
C LEU A 761 0.09 45.76 14.24
N TYR A 762 -0.19 44.49 13.88
CA TYR A 762 -1.54 43.91 13.84
C TYR A 762 -1.77 42.85 14.93
N ARG A 763 -1.21 43.03 16.13
CA ARG A 763 -1.34 42.08 17.27
C ARG A 763 -2.76 41.85 17.79
N GLU A 764 -3.78 42.44 17.17
CA GLU A 764 -5.19 42.19 17.45
C GLU A 764 -5.84 41.20 16.46
N HIS A 765 -5.12 40.80 15.39
CA HIS A 765 -5.57 39.83 14.39
C HIS A 765 -4.77 38.54 14.50
N ALA A 766 -5.40 37.40 14.20
CA ALA A 766 -4.70 36.12 14.11
C ALA A 766 -3.98 35.98 12.77
N PHE A 767 -2.77 35.39 12.74
CA PHE A 767 -2.00 35.16 11.49
C PHE A 767 -0.86 34.15 11.68
N TYR A 768 -0.44 33.51 10.58
CA TYR A 768 0.82 32.78 10.49
C TYR A 768 1.98 33.73 10.18
N ALA A 769 3.10 33.60 10.89
CA ALA A 769 4.29 34.41 10.66
C ALA A 769 5.20 33.83 9.57
N GLU A 770 5.77 34.71 8.73
CA GLU A 770 6.98 34.42 7.96
C GLU A 770 8.15 34.16 8.89
N ALA A 771 8.85 33.04 8.67
CA ALA A 771 10.12 32.70 9.28
C ALA A 771 10.84 31.63 8.45
N ASP A 772 12.18 31.57 8.53
CA ASP A 772 13.00 30.55 7.87
C ASP A 772 12.74 30.42 6.36
N GLY A 773 12.34 31.52 5.72
CA GLY A 773 12.11 31.61 4.28
C GLY A 773 10.78 31.04 3.76
N TYR A 774 9.81 30.78 4.64
CA TYR A 774 8.50 30.29 4.25
C TYR A 774 7.35 30.64 5.22
N ILE A 775 6.13 30.40 4.77
CA ILE A 775 4.91 30.31 5.57
C ILE A 775 4.20 29.00 5.19
N SER A 776 4.09 28.06 6.12
CA SER A 776 3.52 26.73 5.90
C SER A 776 2.27 26.56 6.75
N ILE A 777 1.14 26.30 6.12
CA ILE A 777 -0.19 26.33 6.72
C ILE A 777 -0.90 24.99 6.44
N PRO A 778 -1.26 24.20 7.45
CA PRO A 778 -2.10 23.01 7.24
C PRO A 778 -3.48 23.45 6.71
N ALA A 779 -4.10 22.66 5.84
CA ALA A 779 -5.40 23.03 5.27
C ALA A 779 -6.49 23.22 6.34
N ASP A 780 -6.42 22.48 7.44
CA ASP A 780 -7.37 22.62 8.55
C ASP A 780 -7.00 23.74 9.54
N GLY A 781 -5.91 24.48 9.28
CA GLY A 781 -5.40 25.61 10.05
C GLY A 781 -5.97 26.98 9.65
N TYR A 782 -7.18 27.02 9.10
CA TYR A 782 -7.87 28.27 8.75
C TYR A 782 -8.28 29.06 10.01
N SER A 783 -8.35 30.39 9.91
CA SER A 783 -8.92 31.24 10.97
C SER A 783 -10.45 31.29 10.92
N GLU A 784 -11.02 31.08 9.73
CA GLU A 784 -12.46 31.14 9.48
C GLU A 784 -12.83 30.18 8.34
N ASN A 785 -13.89 29.40 8.52
CA ASN A 785 -14.50 28.56 7.49
C ASN A 785 -15.92 29.05 7.26
N VAL A 786 -16.10 29.85 6.20
CA VAL A 786 -17.39 30.41 5.82
C VAL A 786 -18.07 29.41 4.89
N CYS A 787 -19.25 28.93 5.29
CA CYS A 787 -20.06 27.96 4.55
C CYS A 787 -21.49 28.47 4.37
N THR A 788 -22.19 27.94 3.36
CA THR A 788 -23.65 28.06 3.23
C THR A 788 -24.30 26.67 3.31
N LYS A 789 -25.61 26.57 3.09
CA LYS A 789 -26.26 25.25 2.99
C LYS A 789 -25.83 24.50 1.72
N GLU A 790 -25.67 25.26 0.64
CA GLU A 790 -25.42 24.75 -0.70
C GLU A 790 -23.94 24.56 -1.01
N ALA A 791 -23.02 25.09 -0.20
CA ALA A 791 -21.57 24.90 -0.32
C ALA A 791 -20.87 24.90 1.04
N ALA A 792 -19.92 23.99 1.24
CA ALA A 792 -19.15 23.90 2.48
C ALA A 792 -17.75 23.33 2.25
N TRP A 793 -16.84 23.61 3.18
CA TRP A 793 -15.60 22.86 3.35
C TRP A 793 -15.73 21.92 4.56
N ARG A 794 -15.64 20.62 4.30
CA ARG A 794 -15.74 19.54 5.29
C ARG A 794 -14.34 19.17 5.78
N LYS A 795 -14.15 19.08 7.10
CA LYS A 795 -12.91 18.60 7.70
C LYS A 795 -12.94 17.07 7.75
N ILE A 796 -11.90 16.41 7.23
CA ILE A 796 -11.71 14.96 7.33
C ILE A 796 -10.47 14.68 8.19
N GLU A 797 -10.69 14.22 9.42
CA GLU A 797 -9.63 13.90 10.38
C GLU A 797 -8.74 12.75 9.88
N TYR A 798 -7.44 12.82 10.17
CA TYR A 798 -6.42 11.82 9.77
C TYR A 798 -6.22 11.63 8.26
N LEU A 799 -6.67 12.58 7.44
CA LEU A 799 -6.45 12.58 5.98
C LEU A 799 -5.43 13.65 5.52
N GLY A 800 -4.91 14.46 6.44
CA GLY A 800 -3.83 15.40 6.09
C GLY A 800 -2.56 14.66 5.68
N ARG A 801 -1.71 15.31 4.88
CA ARG A 801 -0.49 14.70 4.34
C ARG A 801 0.57 14.51 5.43
N GLY A 802 0.67 13.29 5.97
CA GLY A 802 1.60 12.92 7.04
C GLY A 802 1.16 13.31 8.46
N TRP A 803 0.28 14.29 8.62
CA TRP A 803 -0.33 14.68 9.90
C TRP A 803 -1.62 15.49 9.68
N GLY A 804 -2.46 15.59 10.71
CA GLY A 804 -3.60 16.52 10.75
C GLY A 804 -4.81 16.10 9.91
N ALA A 805 -5.62 17.07 9.49
CA ALA A 805 -6.85 16.84 8.74
C ALA A 805 -6.78 17.46 7.35
N ALA A 806 -7.55 16.91 6.42
CA ALA A 806 -7.75 17.49 5.09
C ALA A 806 -9.06 18.31 5.06
N MET A 807 -9.14 19.27 4.14
CA MET A 807 -10.35 20.05 3.89
C MET A 807 -10.92 19.71 2.50
N GLU A 808 -12.13 19.13 2.48
CA GLU A 808 -12.84 18.69 1.27
C GLU A 808 -13.97 19.67 0.91
N ALA A 809 -14.03 20.09 -0.34
CA ALA A 809 -15.13 20.89 -0.88
C ALA A 809 -16.40 20.04 -1.07
N PHE A 810 -17.53 20.54 -0.59
CA PHE A 810 -18.85 19.96 -0.85
C PHE A 810 -19.79 21.01 -1.44
N LEU A 811 -20.56 20.61 -2.46
CA LEU A 811 -21.51 21.45 -3.17
C LEU A 811 -22.82 20.66 -3.36
N GLU A 812 -23.94 21.20 -2.88
CA GLU A 812 -25.26 20.52 -2.86
C GLU A 812 -25.84 20.32 -4.28
N SER A 813 -25.38 21.11 -5.27
CA SER A 813 -25.97 21.16 -6.62
C SER A 813 -24.94 21.10 -7.77
N ALA A 814 -23.76 20.51 -7.56
CA ALA A 814 -22.73 20.47 -8.61
C ALA A 814 -23.19 19.75 -9.90
N GLN A 815 -24.12 18.79 -9.82
CA GLN A 815 -24.65 18.09 -11.00
C GLN A 815 -25.69 18.89 -11.82
N ASP A 816 -26.32 19.94 -11.26
CA ASP A 816 -27.24 20.83 -12.02
C ASP A 816 -26.55 22.07 -12.60
N ARG A 817 -25.27 22.26 -12.27
CA ARG A 817 -24.40 23.23 -12.95
C ARG A 817 -23.43 22.53 -13.88
N ALA A 818 -23.93 21.56 -14.66
CA ALA A 818 -23.41 21.38 -16.02
C ALA A 818 -23.69 22.69 -16.77
N ILE A 819 -22.83 23.67 -16.54
CA ILE A 819 -22.82 24.92 -17.27
C ILE A 819 -22.56 24.49 -18.72
N GLU A 820 -23.57 24.60 -19.57
CA GLU A 820 -23.50 24.41 -21.04
C GLU A 820 -22.51 25.38 -21.72
N SER A 821 -21.67 26.09 -20.96
CA SER A 821 -20.53 26.85 -21.46
C SER A 821 -19.23 26.25 -20.94
N ASP A 822 -18.28 26.04 -21.84
CA ASP A 822 -16.87 25.82 -21.52
C ASP A 822 -16.39 26.87 -20.48
N ALA A 823 -16.31 26.43 -19.21
CA ALA A 823 -15.93 27.15 -17.99
C ALA A 823 -17.00 28.07 -17.33
N PRO A 824 -17.34 27.85 -16.05
CA PRO A 824 -17.58 28.96 -15.14
C PRO A 824 -16.39 29.92 -15.19
N GLY A 825 -16.65 31.17 -15.55
CA GLY A 825 -15.64 32.22 -15.47
C GLY A 825 -15.38 32.59 -14.00
N ILE A 826 -14.39 33.45 -13.75
CA ILE A 826 -14.14 33.99 -12.40
C ILE A 826 -15.40 34.66 -11.79
N SER A 827 -16.38 35.06 -12.62
CA SER A 827 -17.69 35.57 -12.20
C SER A 827 -18.56 34.58 -11.41
N ASP A 828 -18.31 33.27 -11.54
CA ASP A 828 -19.13 32.20 -10.96
C ASP A 828 -18.59 31.66 -9.64
N ILE A 829 -17.44 32.18 -9.18
CA ILE A 829 -16.83 31.83 -7.90
C ILE A 829 -17.71 32.37 -6.76
N ARG A 830 -18.19 31.46 -5.91
CA ARG A 830 -18.97 31.78 -4.72
C ARG A 830 -18.14 32.54 -3.71
N GLN A 831 -18.38 33.83 -3.57
CA GLN A 831 -17.71 34.68 -2.57
C GLN A 831 -18.23 34.46 -1.14
N ASP A 832 -19.33 33.71 -1.00
CA ASP A 832 -20.02 33.42 0.27
C ASP A 832 -19.63 32.07 0.89
N CYS A 833 -18.65 31.36 0.31
CA CYS A 833 -18.10 30.12 0.88
C CYS A 833 -16.58 30.07 0.65
N TYR A 834 -15.78 30.07 1.72
CA TYR A 834 -14.31 30.03 1.63
C TYR A 834 -13.63 29.64 2.95
N LEU A 835 -12.40 29.13 2.83
CA LEU A 835 -11.44 29.02 3.92
C LEU A 835 -10.56 30.26 3.94
N LYS A 836 -10.34 30.83 5.13
CA LYS A 836 -9.56 32.06 5.33
C LYS A 836 -8.29 31.77 6.11
N TYR A 837 -7.14 32.12 5.52
CA TYR A 837 -5.82 31.92 6.10
C TYR A 837 -5.10 33.27 6.19
N PRO A 838 -5.05 33.87 7.39
CA PRO A 838 -4.31 35.10 7.59
C PRO A 838 -2.82 34.81 7.75
N PHE A 839 -1.98 35.63 7.15
CA PHE A 839 -0.53 35.49 7.23
C PHE A 839 0.16 36.86 7.26
N PHE A 840 1.39 36.91 7.74
CA PHE A 840 2.17 38.14 7.81
C PHE A 840 3.52 37.97 7.11
N LEU A 841 3.81 38.88 6.18
CA LEU A 841 5.07 38.97 5.45
C LEU A 841 5.97 40.03 6.07
N GLU A 842 7.22 39.67 6.34
CA GLU A 842 8.28 40.59 6.75
C GLU A 842 8.85 41.36 5.55
N ASN A 843 8.89 40.71 4.38
CA ASN A 843 9.46 41.28 3.16
C ASN A 843 8.39 41.45 2.07
N SER A 844 8.55 42.49 1.23
CA SER A 844 7.69 42.68 0.05
C SER A 844 8.23 41.87 -1.13
N GLY A 845 7.35 41.28 -1.94
CA GLY A 845 7.76 40.51 -3.11
C GLY A 845 6.60 39.78 -3.80
N ALA A 846 6.93 39.09 -4.89
CA ALA A 846 6.07 38.07 -5.47
C ALA A 846 6.54 36.71 -4.98
N PHE A 847 5.62 35.91 -4.45
CA PHE A 847 5.96 34.67 -3.73
C PHE A 847 5.33 33.46 -4.40
N LEU A 848 6.04 32.34 -4.35
CA LEU A 848 5.54 31.07 -4.87
C LEU A 848 4.61 30.44 -3.82
N LEU A 849 3.35 30.23 -4.20
CA LEU A 849 2.39 29.42 -3.46
C LEU A 849 2.41 27.98 -3.99
N GLU A 850 2.76 27.04 -3.13
CA GLU A 850 2.62 25.60 -3.34
C GLU A 850 1.37 25.09 -2.61
N ILE A 851 0.55 24.31 -3.29
CA ILE A 851 -0.73 23.79 -2.81
C ILE A 851 -0.68 22.28 -2.88
N HIS A 852 -0.82 21.61 -1.73
CA HIS A 852 -0.84 20.15 -1.65
C HIS A 852 -2.30 19.71 -1.75
N ARG A 853 -2.65 19.08 -2.86
CA ARG A 853 -3.99 18.60 -3.15
C ARG A 853 -4.05 17.08 -2.97
N PHE A 854 -5.00 16.61 -2.18
CA PHE A 854 -5.36 15.20 -2.12
C PHE A 854 -6.14 14.83 -3.38
N LEU A 855 -5.88 13.65 -3.97
CA LEU A 855 -6.47 13.32 -5.25
C LEU A 855 -8.00 13.21 -5.16
N THR A 856 -8.62 13.82 -6.15
CA THR A 856 -10.03 13.73 -6.53
C THR A 856 -10.02 13.67 -8.04
N LEU A 857 -10.70 12.68 -8.62
CA LEU A 857 -10.71 12.41 -10.05
C LEU A 857 -12.09 12.71 -10.66
N ASN A 858 -12.10 13.02 -11.95
CA ASN A 858 -13.29 13.31 -12.74
C ASN A 858 -12.98 13.12 -14.25
N PRO A 859 -13.03 11.89 -14.79
CA PRO A 859 -12.52 11.57 -16.13
C PRO A 859 -13.23 12.30 -17.28
N THR A 860 -14.49 12.67 -17.06
CA THR A 860 -15.35 13.36 -18.05
C THR A 860 -15.45 14.86 -17.78
N GLY A 861 -14.74 15.38 -16.79
CA GLY A 861 -14.90 16.76 -16.34
C GLY A 861 -13.58 17.44 -15.97
N LYS A 862 -13.70 18.43 -15.09
CA LYS A 862 -12.59 19.24 -14.60
C LYS A 862 -12.49 19.11 -13.08
N VAL A 863 -11.31 19.44 -12.55
CA VAL A 863 -11.04 19.48 -11.11
C VAL A 863 -10.43 20.83 -10.78
N ARG A 864 -11.22 21.71 -10.15
CA ARG A 864 -10.86 23.12 -9.93
C ARG A 864 -11.26 23.64 -8.57
N PHE A 865 -10.50 24.64 -8.12
CA PHE A 865 -10.79 25.49 -6.98
C PHE A 865 -10.22 26.88 -7.24
N ALA A 866 -10.53 27.88 -6.41
CA ALA A 866 -9.98 29.22 -6.61
C ALA A 866 -9.23 29.73 -5.39
N VAL A 867 -8.19 30.54 -5.67
CA VAL A 867 -7.31 31.16 -4.68
C VAL A 867 -7.43 32.67 -4.81
N GLY A 868 -7.76 33.37 -3.73
CA GLY A 868 -7.75 34.83 -3.66
C GLY A 868 -6.81 35.33 -2.58
N VAL A 869 -6.19 36.49 -2.80
CA VAL A 869 -5.39 37.18 -1.79
C VAL A 869 -5.92 38.60 -1.58
N ASP A 870 -6.13 38.98 -0.32
CA ASP A 870 -6.69 40.26 0.10
C ASP A 870 -8.01 40.63 -0.64
N ASN A 871 -7.96 41.72 -1.41
CA ASN A 871 -9.06 42.22 -2.22
C ASN A 871 -8.83 42.00 -3.73
N GLU A 872 -7.77 41.27 -4.09
CA GLU A 872 -7.51 40.90 -5.48
C GLU A 872 -8.55 39.89 -5.97
N ARG A 873 -8.74 39.88 -7.28
CA ARG A 873 -9.69 38.95 -7.92
C ARG A 873 -9.17 37.51 -7.76
N PRO A 874 -9.99 36.56 -7.27
CA PRO A 874 -9.55 35.17 -7.17
C PRO A 874 -9.15 34.57 -8.52
N VAL A 875 -8.11 33.75 -8.50
CA VAL A 875 -7.59 33.00 -9.65
C VAL A 875 -8.07 31.57 -9.56
N LEU A 876 -8.52 31.04 -10.69
CA LEU A 876 -8.92 29.65 -10.83
C LEU A 876 -7.67 28.77 -10.99
N ILE A 877 -7.58 27.72 -10.18
CA ILE A 877 -6.57 26.67 -10.29
C ILE A 877 -7.25 25.43 -10.86
N GLU A 878 -6.70 24.88 -11.94
CA GLU A 878 -7.15 23.68 -12.64
C GLU A 878 -5.98 22.71 -12.75
N THR A 879 -6.25 21.41 -12.68
CA THR A 879 -5.25 20.35 -12.81
C THR A 879 -5.62 19.42 -13.95
N ASP A 880 -4.60 18.92 -14.66
CA ASP A 880 -4.74 17.89 -15.70
C ASP A 880 -4.84 16.47 -15.10
N THR A 881 -4.61 16.32 -13.79
CA THR A 881 -4.71 15.04 -13.06
C THR A 881 -6.18 14.75 -12.74
N VAL A 882 -6.93 14.36 -13.77
CA VAL A 882 -8.38 14.12 -13.72
C VAL A 882 -8.77 12.64 -13.79
N ASP A 883 -7.84 11.74 -14.13
CA ASP A 883 -8.07 10.30 -14.18
C ASP A 883 -6.76 9.51 -14.07
N GLU A 884 -6.86 8.19 -13.98
CA GLU A 884 -5.75 7.25 -14.07
C GLU A 884 -4.86 7.56 -15.30
N TRP A 885 -3.54 7.59 -15.11
CA TRP A 885 -2.54 7.90 -16.15
C TRP A 885 -2.66 9.26 -16.86
N LYS A 886 -3.51 10.18 -16.37
CA LYS A 886 -3.59 11.58 -16.88
C LYS A 886 -2.89 12.56 -15.92
N GLY A 887 -2.33 13.63 -16.48
CA GLY A 887 -1.58 14.62 -15.70
C GLY A 887 -0.40 13.98 -14.95
N CYS A 888 -0.29 14.26 -13.65
CA CYS A 888 0.74 13.67 -12.79
C CYS A 888 0.22 12.52 -11.91
N TRP A 889 -0.87 11.85 -12.31
CA TRP A 889 -1.52 10.80 -11.51
C TRP A 889 -0.54 9.76 -10.94
N LYS A 890 0.39 9.23 -11.76
CA LYS A 890 1.39 8.26 -11.32
C LYS A 890 2.22 8.80 -10.15
N ASP A 891 2.73 10.02 -10.26
CA ASP A 891 3.52 10.61 -9.19
C ASP A 891 2.64 10.92 -7.98
N ALA A 892 1.40 11.35 -8.18
CA ALA A 892 0.50 11.72 -7.10
C ALA A 892 0.08 10.52 -6.23
N VAL A 893 -0.25 9.35 -6.81
CA VAL A 893 -0.55 8.14 -6.03
C VAL A 893 0.67 7.60 -5.29
N MET A 894 1.88 7.87 -5.79
CA MET A 894 3.15 7.50 -5.15
C MET A 894 3.64 8.50 -4.09
N ASN A 895 2.86 9.58 -3.84
CA ASN A 895 3.23 10.69 -2.94
C ASN A 895 2.07 11.21 -2.06
N ASP A 896 0.89 10.56 -2.08
CA ASP A 896 -0.36 10.99 -1.40
C ASP A 896 -0.85 12.37 -1.83
N GLY A 897 -1.05 12.52 -3.14
CA GLY A 897 -1.54 13.74 -3.75
C GLY A 897 -0.50 14.45 -4.61
N GLU A 898 -0.93 15.58 -5.19
CA GLU A 898 -0.10 16.39 -6.08
C GLU A 898 0.26 17.74 -5.45
N LYS A 899 1.34 18.35 -5.97
CA LYS A 899 1.75 19.72 -5.63
C LYS A 899 1.43 20.63 -6.81
N LEU A 900 0.57 21.60 -6.59
CA LEU A 900 0.22 22.64 -7.56
C LEU A 900 0.92 23.94 -7.21
N TYR A 901 1.30 24.72 -8.21
CA TYR A 901 2.11 25.93 -8.04
C TYR A 901 1.44 27.15 -8.64
N HIS A 902 1.45 28.27 -7.90
CA HIS A 902 0.95 29.55 -8.37
C HIS A 902 1.82 30.69 -7.86
N MET A 903 2.17 31.65 -8.71
CA MET A 903 2.85 32.87 -8.27
C MET A 903 1.82 33.87 -7.76
N LEU A 904 1.90 34.20 -6.47
CA LEU A 904 1.11 35.29 -5.89
C LEU A 904 1.52 36.63 -6.54
N PRO A 905 0.59 37.61 -6.58
CA PRO A 905 0.93 38.96 -7.02
C PRO A 905 2.00 39.58 -6.11
N TRP A 906 2.51 40.74 -6.49
CA TRP A 906 3.41 41.48 -5.62
C TRP A 906 2.67 41.92 -4.35
N LEU A 907 3.09 41.38 -3.21
CA LEU A 907 2.56 41.71 -1.89
C LEU A 907 3.54 42.62 -1.14
N SER A 908 3.01 43.60 -0.42
CA SER A 908 3.80 44.41 0.52
C SER A 908 4.20 43.59 1.74
N SER A 909 5.19 44.03 2.50
CA SER A 909 5.38 43.55 3.87
C SER A 909 4.16 43.93 4.71
N GLY A 910 3.63 43.03 5.52
CA GLY A 910 2.48 43.29 6.37
C GLY A 910 1.50 42.11 6.47
N TYR A 911 0.32 42.40 6.99
CA TYR A 911 -0.77 41.44 7.16
C TYR A 911 -1.53 41.23 5.84
N HIS A 912 -1.75 39.97 5.50
CA HIS A 912 -2.47 39.54 4.30
C HIS A 912 -3.46 38.42 4.62
N ILE A 913 -4.43 38.22 3.74
CA ILE A 913 -5.42 37.14 3.85
C ILE A 913 -5.42 36.33 2.56
N LEU A 914 -5.09 35.05 2.66
CA LEU A 914 -5.33 34.08 1.61
C LEU A 914 -6.72 33.46 1.79
N LYS A 915 -7.49 33.34 0.71
CA LYS A 915 -8.81 32.69 0.69
C LYS A 915 -8.83 31.57 -0.33
N ILE A 916 -9.41 30.45 0.05
CA ILE A 916 -9.62 29.30 -0.83
C ILE A 916 -11.11 29.04 -1.00
N TYR A 917 -11.57 29.02 -2.24
CA TYR A 917 -12.98 28.93 -2.61
C TYR A 917 -13.28 27.60 -3.31
N PRO A 918 -14.38 26.91 -2.96
CA PRO A 918 -14.78 25.69 -3.65
C PRO A 918 -15.34 26.04 -5.03
N VAL A 919 -14.95 25.28 -6.06
CA VAL A 919 -15.48 25.43 -7.43
C VAL A 919 -16.09 24.11 -7.88
N ASP A 920 -15.33 23.02 -7.85
CA ASP A 920 -15.82 21.67 -8.15
C ASP A 920 -15.98 20.83 -6.86
N GLN A 921 -16.84 19.81 -6.92
CA GLN A 921 -17.16 18.95 -5.78
C GLN A 921 -15.99 18.03 -5.40
N TYR A 922 -15.85 17.73 -4.11
CA TYR A 922 -14.87 16.82 -3.52
C TYR A 922 -13.40 17.21 -3.68
N VAL A 923 -13.09 18.40 -4.21
CA VAL A 923 -11.71 18.91 -4.23
C VAL A 923 -11.19 18.99 -2.80
N THR A 924 -10.09 18.30 -2.53
CA THR A 924 -9.57 18.12 -1.16
C THR A 924 -8.16 18.66 -1.05
N LEU A 925 -7.89 19.45 0.01
CA LEU A 925 -6.62 20.12 0.25
C LEU A 925 -5.99 19.63 1.56
N ASN A 926 -4.67 19.45 1.52
CA ASN A 926 -3.87 19.00 2.66
C ASN A 926 -3.08 20.15 3.30
N LYS A 927 -2.47 21.02 2.49
CA LYS A 927 -1.50 22.03 2.97
C LYS A 927 -1.27 23.13 1.94
N LEU A 928 -0.91 24.32 2.43
CA LEU A 928 -0.54 25.50 1.65
C LEU A 928 0.84 25.98 2.11
N VAL A 929 1.75 26.29 1.19
CA VAL A 929 3.09 26.80 1.51
C VAL A 929 3.40 28.02 0.65
N ILE A 930 3.77 29.13 1.28
CA ILE A 930 4.26 30.34 0.61
C ILE A 930 5.76 30.42 0.83
N TYR A 931 6.55 30.34 -0.23
CA TYR A 931 8.01 30.44 -0.14
C TYR A 931 8.44 31.91 -0.29
N THR A 932 9.14 32.43 0.73
CA THR A 932 9.73 33.78 0.72
C THR A 932 11.23 33.78 0.39
N GLU A 933 11.86 32.60 0.44
CA GLU A 933 13.18 32.31 -0.13
C GLU A 933 13.13 31.19 -1.17
N LYS A 934 14.31 30.76 -1.65
CA LYS A 934 14.42 29.62 -2.58
C LYS A 934 13.96 28.34 -1.88
N TRP A 935 12.99 27.65 -2.48
CA TRP A 935 12.52 26.37 -1.94
C TRP A 935 13.61 25.28 -2.02
N LYS A 936 13.51 24.29 -1.12
CA LYS A 936 14.32 23.08 -1.04
C LYS A 936 13.44 21.89 -1.38
N GLU A 937 13.98 20.90 -2.09
CA GLU A 937 13.23 19.69 -2.42
C GLU A 937 13.02 18.83 -1.17
N SER A 938 11.77 18.43 -0.94
CA SER A 938 11.33 17.57 0.17
C SER A 938 9.96 16.98 -0.18
N ASN A 939 9.57 15.87 0.44
CA ASN A 939 8.30 15.23 0.14
C ASN A 939 7.12 15.92 0.87
N PHE A 940 7.20 16.08 2.19
CA PHE A 940 6.22 16.75 3.06
C PHE A 940 6.18 18.28 2.91
N GLY A 941 7.26 18.91 2.44
CA GLY A 941 7.44 20.37 2.54
C GLY A 941 7.73 20.83 3.98
N PRO A 942 7.96 22.14 4.20
CA PRO A 942 8.32 22.68 5.52
C PRO A 942 7.27 22.43 6.60
N PHE A 943 7.66 22.25 7.86
CA PHE A 943 6.70 22.13 8.98
C PHE A 943 5.84 23.39 9.15
N GLU A 944 4.73 23.26 9.88
CA GLU A 944 3.79 24.37 10.16
C GLU A 944 4.51 25.61 10.73
N SER A 945 4.16 26.80 10.23
CA SER A 945 4.69 28.07 10.73
C SER A 945 4.00 28.48 12.04
N ALA A 946 4.67 29.28 12.86
CA ALA A 946 4.08 29.78 14.11
C ALA A 946 2.80 30.59 13.86
N PHE A 947 1.75 30.31 14.64
CA PHE A 947 0.45 30.96 14.52
C PHE A 947 0.18 31.85 15.73
N TYR A 948 -0.08 33.14 15.49
CA TYR A 948 -0.57 34.06 16.50
C TYR A 948 -2.10 34.05 16.50
N ASP A 949 -2.75 33.82 17.65
CA ASP A 949 -4.22 33.69 17.75
C ASP A 949 -4.95 35.03 18.01
N GLY A 950 -4.23 36.15 18.01
CA GLY A 950 -4.74 37.47 18.40
C GLY A 950 -4.42 37.84 19.86
N ILE A 951 -3.98 36.88 20.68
CA ILE A 951 -3.64 37.08 22.09
C ILE A 951 -2.22 36.58 22.37
N LYS A 952 -1.87 35.40 21.87
CA LYS A 952 -0.60 34.73 22.10
C LYS A 952 -0.13 33.97 20.87
N TRP A 953 1.15 33.64 20.87
CA TRP A 953 1.73 32.70 19.91
C TRP A 953 1.42 31.27 20.33
N ASN A 954 0.89 30.49 19.41
CA ASN A 954 0.83 29.05 19.49
C ASN A 954 2.05 28.49 18.77
N THR A 955 2.79 27.62 19.45
CA THR A 955 3.89 26.87 18.84
C THR A 955 3.32 25.90 17.81
N ALA A 956 4.00 25.80 16.66
CA ALA A 956 3.62 24.92 15.57
C ALA A 956 3.47 23.47 16.05
N LYS A 957 2.45 22.75 15.57
CA LYS A 957 2.35 21.30 15.79
C LYS A 957 3.45 20.63 14.99
N GLY A 958 4.56 20.32 15.66
CA GLY A 958 5.78 19.79 15.04
C GLY A 958 7.05 20.24 15.75
N ALA A 959 7.03 21.42 16.41
CA ALA A 959 8.17 21.94 17.17
C ALA A 959 8.54 21.08 18.39
N ASP A 960 7.58 20.31 18.92
CA ASP A 960 7.77 19.35 20.04
C ASP A 960 7.96 17.89 19.56
N MET A 961 7.97 17.62 18.25
CA MET A 961 8.05 16.26 17.69
C MET A 961 9.50 15.83 17.35
N ILE A 962 10.46 16.22 18.19
CA ILE A 962 11.78 15.57 18.21
C ILE A 962 11.72 14.48 19.29
N PRO A 963 11.41 13.21 18.98
CA PRO A 963 11.57 12.18 19.98
C PRO A 963 13.05 11.98 20.30
N VAL A 964 13.22 11.89 21.61
CA VAL A 964 14.38 11.48 22.39
C VAL A 964 14.94 10.16 21.89
N ASN A 965 16.28 10.12 21.80
CA ASN A 965 17.17 8.95 21.74
C ASN A 965 16.64 7.73 20.95
N THR A 966 17.22 7.49 19.77
CA THR A 966 16.93 6.36 18.88
C THR A 966 17.37 4.98 19.42
N GLU A 967 17.64 4.86 20.71
CA GLU A 967 17.95 3.57 21.32
C GLU A 967 16.74 2.64 21.18
N GLU A 968 16.99 1.45 20.61
CA GLU A 968 16.02 0.37 20.55
C GLU A 968 15.82 -0.23 21.95
N ASN A 969 15.05 0.46 22.80
CA ASN A 969 14.80 0.05 24.19
C ASN A 969 14.20 -1.36 24.33
N GLN A 970 13.57 -1.89 23.28
CA GLN A 970 12.95 -3.21 23.25
C GLN A 970 13.63 -4.20 22.29
N SER A 971 14.76 -3.83 21.70
CA SER A 971 15.50 -4.65 20.70
C SER A 971 15.72 -6.09 21.14
N GLY A 972 16.13 -6.29 22.40
CA GLY A 972 16.40 -7.60 22.98
C GLY A 972 15.15 -8.45 23.12
N PHE A 973 14.04 -7.84 23.59
CA PHE A 973 12.75 -8.52 23.73
C PHE A 973 12.27 -9.07 22.38
N TRP A 974 12.28 -8.23 21.33
CA TRP A 974 11.85 -8.67 19.99
C TRP A 974 12.77 -9.72 19.40
N ARG A 975 14.09 -9.62 19.61
CA ARG A 975 15.07 -10.63 19.17
C ARG A 975 14.79 -12.00 19.79
N GLU A 976 14.46 -12.00 21.08
CA GLU A 976 14.12 -13.22 21.81
C GLU A 976 12.78 -13.79 21.33
N LEU A 977 11.76 -12.95 21.17
CA LEU A 977 10.44 -13.37 20.66
C LEU A 977 10.53 -13.98 19.26
N TYR A 978 11.30 -13.36 18.35
CA TYR A 978 11.44 -13.87 16.97
C TYR A 978 12.26 -15.15 16.87
N GLY A 979 12.77 -15.70 17.98
CA GLY A 979 13.45 -16.98 18.04
C GLY A 979 14.91 -16.97 17.57
N ASN A 980 15.44 -15.83 17.11
CA ASN A 980 16.81 -15.66 16.61
C ASN A 980 17.23 -16.75 15.59
N PRO A 981 16.52 -16.87 14.46
CA PRO A 981 16.83 -17.85 13.42
C PRO A 981 18.27 -17.70 12.91
N ALA A 982 18.87 -18.81 12.51
CA ALA A 982 20.19 -18.82 11.90
C ALA A 982 20.14 -18.14 10.52
N ASP A 983 21.27 -17.56 10.07
CA ASP A 983 21.31 -16.82 8.79
C ASP A 983 20.77 -17.64 7.62
N ARG A 984 21.12 -18.93 7.56
CA ARG A 984 20.63 -19.85 6.51
C ARG A 984 19.11 -20.00 6.44
N GLU A 985 18.39 -19.74 7.53
CA GLU A 985 16.92 -19.84 7.60
C GLU A 985 16.25 -18.56 7.08
N LEU A 986 16.99 -17.45 7.04
CA LEU A 986 16.51 -16.15 6.55
C LEU A 986 16.99 -15.85 5.12
N LEU A 987 17.98 -16.60 4.62
CA LEU A 987 18.48 -16.43 3.26
C LEU A 987 17.43 -16.86 2.24
N LEU A 988 17.01 -15.89 1.44
CA LEU A 988 16.17 -16.14 0.28
C LEU A 988 16.95 -16.94 -0.79
N PRO A 989 16.28 -17.82 -1.57
CA PRO A 989 16.89 -18.52 -2.69
C PRO A 989 17.56 -17.58 -3.70
N MET A 990 18.65 -18.03 -4.29
CA MET A 990 19.31 -17.31 -5.39
C MET A 990 18.54 -17.57 -6.68
N LEU A 991 18.13 -16.50 -7.36
CA LEU A 991 17.33 -16.57 -8.58
C LEU A 991 18.22 -16.56 -9.84
N TYR A 992 17.75 -17.22 -10.90
CA TYR A 992 18.47 -17.37 -12.17
C TYR A 992 17.57 -17.04 -13.37
N ALA A 993 18.11 -16.26 -14.32
CA ALA A 993 17.56 -16.04 -15.65
C ALA A 993 18.50 -16.63 -16.70
N ALA A 994 18.27 -17.88 -17.11
CA ALA A 994 19.05 -18.55 -18.15
C ALA A 994 18.76 -17.98 -19.56
N PRO A 995 19.59 -18.28 -20.58
CA PRO A 995 19.40 -17.77 -21.95
C PRO A 995 18.01 -18.05 -22.56
N ASP A 996 17.36 -19.13 -22.14
CA ASP A 996 16.02 -19.52 -22.58
C ASP A 996 14.88 -19.00 -21.70
N PHE A 997 15.18 -18.25 -20.63
CA PHE A 997 14.20 -17.68 -19.70
C PHE A 997 13.07 -16.91 -20.42
N TRP A 998 13.41 -16.20 -21.49
CA TRP A 998 12.49 -15.36 -22.27
C TRP A 998 11.68 -16.11 -23.33
N LYS A 999 11.89 -17.43 -23.50
CA LYS A 999 11.13 -18.22 -24.48
C LYS A 999 9.72 -18.58 -24.01
N THR A 1000 9.43 -18.35 -22.73
CA THR A 1000 8.14 -18.63 -22.09
C THR A 1000 7.64 -17.39 -21.35
N GLU A 1001 6.34 -17.14 -21.39
CA GLU A 1001 5.72 -16.14 -20.52
C GLU A 1001 5.79 -16.60 -19.06
N ARG A 1002 6.27 -15.73 -18.17
CA ARG A 1002 6.61 -16.07 -16.77
C ARG A 1002 5.99 -15.12 -15.74
N LEU A 1003 4.89 -14.45 -16.08
CA LEU A 1003 4.25 -13.49 -15.16
C LEU A 1003 3.83 -14.13 -13.84
N TYR A 1004 3.30 -15.37 -13.89
CA TYR A 1004 2.84 -16.17 -12.73
C TYR A 1004 3.70 -17.41 -12.47
N THR A 1005 4.85 -17.50 -13.13
CA THR A 1005 5.75 -18.66 -12.97
C THR A 1005 6.90 -18.26 -12.06
N ARG A 1006 7.16 -19.07 -11.03
CA ARG A 1006 8.34 -18.88 -10.18
C ARG A 1006 9.61 -18.87 -11.04
N SER A 1007 10.54 -18.00 -10.67
CA SER A 1007 11.87 -17.99 -11.28
C SER A 1007 12.64 -19.26 -10.93
N ASP A 1008 13.58 -19.62 -11.80
CA ASP A 1008 14.47 -20.74 -11.54
C ASP A 1008 15.38 -20.37 -10.35
N GLU A 1009 15.52 -21.25 -9.36
CA GLU A 1009 16.19 -20.92 -8.09
C GLU A 1009 17.12 -22.02 -7.57
N LYS A 1010 18.10 -21.65 -6.73
CA LYS A 1010 18.91 -22.55 -5.92
C LYS A 1010 18.94 -22.09 -4.47
N GLU A 1011 19.14 -23.05 -3.57
CA GLU A 1011 19.47 -22.76 -2.17
C GLU A 1011 20.68 -21.82 -2.11
N ASN A 1012 20.51 -20.70 -1.41
CA ASN A 1012 21.54 -19.68 -1.30
C ASN A 1012 22.43 -19.94 -0.08
N ARG A 1013 23.72 -19.61 -0.19
CA ARG A 1013 24.71 -19.76 0.89
C ARG A 1013 25.71 -18.62 0.81
N LEU A 1014 25.89 -17.91 1.92
CA LEU A 1014 26.88 -16.83 2.03
C LEU A 1014 28.32 -17.35 2.00
N GLY A 1015 29.19 -16.61 1.33
CA GLY A 1015 30.63 -16.77 1.32
C GLY A 1015 31.28 -16.22 2.58
N ALA A 1016 32.61 -16.30 2.60
CA ALA A 1016 33.40 -15.71 3.68
C ALA A 1016 33.47 -14.18 3.53
N VAL A 1017 33.54 -13.48 4.65
CA VAL A 1017 33.82 -12.04 4.66
C VAL A 1017 35.16 -11.79 3.96
N ARG A 1018 35.13 -10.98 2.91
CA ARG A 1018 36.30 -10.62 2.11
C ARG A 1018 36.92 -9.32 2.58
N TYR A 1019 36.12 -8.27 2.67
CA TYR A 1019 36.61 -6.94 2.95
C TYR A 1019 36.38 -6.58 4.42
N THR A 1020 37.48 -6.46 5.18
CA THR A 1020 37.45 -6.12 6.61
C THR A 1020 38.29 -4.89 6.91
N CYS A 1021 37.89 -4.13 7.92
CA CYS A 1021 38.77 -3.12 8.52
C CYS A 1021 39.95 -3.79 9.23
N CYS A 1022 41.09 -3.09 9.26
CA CYS A 1022 42.22 -3.46 10.10
C CYS A 1022 41.85 -3.39 11.59
N GLN A 1023 42.67 -4.00 12.46
CA GLN A 1023 42.43 -3.99 13.91
C GLN A 1023 42.39 -2.59 14.53
N ASP A 1024 43.05 -1.60 13.91
CA ASP A 1024 43.04 -0.20 14.32
C ASP A 1024 41.86 0.61 13.74
N GLY A 1025 40.97 -0.05 13.01
CA GLY A 1025 39.78 0.54 12.38
C GLY A 1025 40.05 1.21 11.03
N THR A 1026 41.31 1.27 10.57
CA THR A 1026 41.63 1.75 9.23
C THR A 1026 41.15 0.77 8.17
N LYS A 1027 40.93 1.28 6.95
CA LYS A 1027 40.40 0.51 5.83
C LYS A 1027 41.04 1.02 4.56
N ASP A 1028 41.53 0.11 3.72
CA ASP A 1028 41.94 0.43 2.36
C ASP A 1028 41.66 -0.77 1.48
N ILE A 1029 40.51 -0.72 0.81
CA ILE A 1029 40.01 -1.82 -0.03
C ILE A 1029 40.56 -1.72 -1.45
N LEU A 1030 40.86 -0.52 -1.93
CA LEU A 1030 41.39 -0.33 -3.28
C LEU A 1030 42.71 -1.10 -3.46
N HIS A 1031 43.54 -1.13 -2.43
CA HIS A 1031 44.77 -1.92 -2.41
C HIS A 1031 44.56 -3.44 -2.38
N GLN A 1032 43.33 -3.94 -2.15
CA GLN A 1032 43.01 -5.37 -2.07
C GLN A 1032 42.45 -5.95 -3.37
N PHE A 1033 42.06 -5.13 -4.34
CA PHE A 1033 41.51 -5.59 -5.63
C PHE A 1033 42.51 -6.40 -6.47
N GLY A 1034 43.81 -6.27 -6.17
CA GLY A 1034 44.88 -6.92 -6.90
C GLY A 1034 45.21 -6.21 -8.20
N GLU A 1035 46.18 -6.74 -8.94
CA GLU A 1035 46.63 -6.19 -10.21
C GLU A 1035 46.79 -7.31 -11.24
N GLY A 1036 46.50 -7.02 -12.51
CA GLY A 1036 46.80 -7.90 -13.65
C GLY A 1036 45.61 -8.29 -14.51
N LEU A 1037 45.92 -9.02 -15.58
CA LEU A 1037 45.01 -9.48 -16.60
C LEU A 1037 44.17 -10.67 -16.09
N PHE A 1038 42.85 -10.64 -16.30
CA PHE A 1038 41.97 -11.76 -15.92
C PHE A 1038 42.14 -12.93 -16.89
N MET A 1039 42.48 -14.11 -16.38
CA MET A 1039 42.70 -15.30 -17.20
C MET A 1039 41.47 -16.18 -17.24
N GLU A 1040 40.95 -16.45 -18.43
CA GLU A 1040 40.01 -17.56 -18.63
C GLU A 1040 40.72 -18.90 -18.39
N VAL A 1041 40.04 -19.80 -17.68
CA VAL A 1041 40.49 -21.18 -17.40
C VAL A 1041 39.32 -22.12 -17.56
N ASP A 1042 39.51 -23.20 -18.32
CA ASP A 1042 38.51 -24.26 -18.55
C ASP A 1042 37.13 -23.76 -19.04
N GLY A 1043 37.15 -22.72 -19.87
CA GLY A 1043 35.98 -22.08 -20.45
C GLY A 1043 35.31 -21.06 -19.55
N ILE A 1044 35.91 -20.69 -18.41
CA ILE A 1044 35.32 -19.79 -17.40
C ILE A 1044 36.20 -18.56 -17.16
N ALA A 1045 35.59 -17.38 -17.15
CA ALA A 1045 36.16 -16.14 -16.61
C ALA A 1045 35.19 -15.50 -15.60
N ALA A 1046 35.63 -15.23 -14.38
CA ALA A 1046 34.80 -14.79 -13.26
C ALA A 1046 35.54 -13.71 -12.45
N PHE A 1047 34.91 -12.56 -12.21
CA PHE A 1047 35.51 -11.45 -11.48
C PHE A 1047 34.46 -10.52 -10.88
N GLU A 1048 34.87 -9.76 -9.86
CA GLU A 1048 34.03 -8.78 -9.18
C GLU A 1048 33.88 -7.50 -10.02
N ALA A 1049 32.71 -6.86 -9.97
CA ALA A 1049 32.46 -5.65 -10.75
C ALA A 1049 33.19 -4.42 -10.18
N GLU A 1050 33.44 -4.35 -8.88
CA GLU A 1050 34.15 -3.22 -8.28
C GLU A 1050 35.62 -3.12 -8.69
N TYR A 1051 36.21 -4.18 -9.28
CA TYR A 1051 37.57 -4.14 -9.80
C TYR A 1051 37.77 -3.09 -10.91
N ALA A 1052 36.69 -2.63 -11.56
CA ALA A 1052 36.77 -1.46 -12.44
C ALA A 1052 37.27 -0.17 -11.73
N LEU A 1053 37.16 -0.10 -10.40
CA LEU A 1053 37.65 1.03 -9.60
C LEU A 1053 39.16 1.00 -9.35
N GLU A 1054 39.86 -0.07 -9.73
CA GLU A 1054 41.34 -0.10 -9.77
C GLU A 1054 41.90 1.07 -10.60
N ASN A 1055 41.15 1.46 -11.64
CA ASN A 1055 41.54 2.49 -12.58
C ASN A 1055 42.96 2.25 -13.15
N SER A 1056 43.19 1.00 -13.55
CA SER A 1056 44.44 0.48 -14.11
C SER A 1056 44.31 0.23 -15.62
N GLU A 1057 45.39 -0.19 -16.27
CA GLU A 1057 45.33 -0.63 -17.68
C GLU A 1057 44.51 -1.93 -17.89
N ASN A 1058 44.21 -2.67 -16.82
CA ASN A 1058 43.53 -3.95 -16.87
C ASN A 1058 42.07 -3.87 -16.40
N ALA A 1059 41.72 -2.90 -15.58
CA ALA A 1059 40.33 -2.64 -15.18
C ALA A 1059 40.13 -1.15 -14.85
N TYR A 1060 39.14 -0.51 -15.46
CA TYR A 1060 38.91 0.93 -15.30
C TYR A 1060 37.45 1.34 -15.57
N VAL A 1061 37.08 2.53 -15.09
CA VAL A 1061 35.79 3.17 -15.38
C VAL A 1061 35.93 4.34 -16.37
N THR A 1062 34.88 4.59 -17.14
CA THR A 1062 34.78 5.78 -18.02
C THR A 1062 33.51 6.58 -17.71
N ALA A 1063 33.60 7.89 -17.96
CA ALA A 1063 32.51 8.84 -17.78
C ALA A 1063 31.43 8.72 -18.86
N SER A 1064 30.24 9.22 -18.57
CA SER A 1064 29.26 9.56 -19.59
C SER A 1064 29.76 10.67 -20.52
N LEU A 1065 29.37 10.63 -21.79
CA LEU A 1065 29.59 11.71 -22.74
C LEU A 1065 28.29 12.47 -23.03
N PRO A 1066 28.37 13.75 -23.48
CA PRO A 1066 29.58 14.56 -23.62
C PRO A 1066 29.98 15.31 -22.33
N ASP A 1067 29.14 15.31 -21.28
CA ASP A 1067 29.31 16.18 -20.10
C ASP A 1067 30.28 15.64 -19.04
N GLY A 1068 30.68 14.35 -19.12
CA GLY A 1068 31.59 13.73 -18.17
C GLY A 1068 31.01 13.63 -16.76
N LYS A 1069 29.69 13.72 -16.58
CA LYS A 1069 29.06 13.93 -15.27
C LYS A 1069 28.77 12.63 -14.51
N TYR A 1070 28.47 11.54 -15.21
CA TYR A 1070 28.04 10.29 -14.60
C TYR A 1070 29.09 9.21 -14.76
N TYR A 1071 29.22 8.34 -13.76
CA TYR A 1071 30.15 7.23 -13.71
C TYR A 1071 29.50 6.05 -13.00
N TRP A 1072 29.99 4.84 -13.25
CA TRP A 1072 29.76 3.73 -12.34
C TRP A 1072 30.52 3.97 -11.04
N SER A 1073 29.84 3.77 -9.92
CA SER A 1073 30.37 3.95 -8.57
C SER A 1073 29.91 2.81 -7.67
N HIS A 1074 30.66 2.50 -6.62
CA HIS A 1074 30.34 1.37 -5.75
C HIS A 1074 29.09 1.63 -4.89
N THR A 1075 28.46 0.55 -4.47
CA THR A 1075 27.41 0.45 -3.44
C THR A 1075 27.60 -0.91 -2.76
N GLN A 1076 26.85 -1.23 -1.70
CA GLN A 1076 27.00 -2.53 -1.05
C GLN A 1076 26.35 -3.67 -1.87
N ALA A 1077 26.90 -4.86 -1.73
CA ALA A 1077 26.27 -6.12 -2.11
C ALA A 1077 26.14 -7.03 -0.87
N GLU A 1078 25.28 -8.04 -0.97
CA GLU A 1078 25.07 -9.03 0.11
C GLU A 1078 25.96 -10.28 -0.04
N THR A 1079 26.83 -10.28 -1.05
CA THR A 1079 27.86 -11.30 -1.30
C THR A 1079 29.08 -11.12 -0.39
N ASP A 1080 30.00 -12.08 -0.44
CA ASP A 1080 31.21 -12.14 0.40
C ASP A 1080 30.86 -11.98 1.88
N GLY A 1081 29.87 -12.75 2.36
CA GLY A 1081 29.42 -12.69 3.75
C GLY A 1081 28.87 -11.32 4.16
N GLY A 1082 28.28 -10.58 3.22
CA GLY A 1082 27.79 -9.22 3.42
C GLY A 1082 28.89 -8.16 3.40
N SER A 1083 30.07 -8.43 2.86
CA SER A 1083 31.12 -7.40 2.69
C SER A 1083 31.33 -6.95 1.25
N GLY A 1084 30.72 -7.62 0.27
CA GLY A 1084 30.89 -7.35 -1.15
C GLY A 1084 30.43 -5.97 -1.60
N PHE A 1085 30.86 -5.58 -2.81
CA PHE A 1085 30.47 -4.32 -3.45
C PHE A 1085 29.79 -4.60 -4.78
N ALA A 1086 28.75 -3.83 -5.05
CA ALA A 1086 28.22 -3.72 -6.40
C ALA A 1086 28.57 -2.37 -7.01
N MET A 1087 28.50 -2.29 -8.32
CA MET A 1087 28.64 -1.07 -9.09
C MET A 1087 27.27 -0.56 -9.52
N MET A 1088 27.03 0.74 -9.38
CA MET A 1088 25.77 1.43 -9.68
C MET A 1088 26.04 2.82 -10.27
N ILE A 1089 25.17 3.27 -11.18
CA ILE A 1089 25.17 4.66 -11.64
C ILE A 1089 24.14 5.45 -10.82
N GLU A 1090 24.57 6.53 -10.20
CA GLU A 1090 23.76 7.34 -9.29
C GLU A 1090 22.69 8.19 -9.99
N GLY A 1091 21.59 8.43 -9.27
CA GLY A 1091 20.45 9.22 -9.71
C GLY A 1091 19.37 8.39 -10.42
N LYS A 1092 18.16 8.96 -10.50
CA LYS A 1092 16.97 8.28 -11.03
C LYS A 1092 16.63 8.73 -12.45
N GLY A 1093 15.98 7.83 -13.20
CA GLY A 1093 15.38 8.13 -14.50
C GLY A 1093 16.38 8.56 -15.58
N ARG A 1094 17.66 8.23 -15.45
CA ARG A 1094 18.67 8.55 -16.48
C ARG A 1094 18.70 7.44 -17.52
N TYR A 1095 18.80 7.83 -18.78
CA TYR A 1095 18.81 6.91 -19.91
C TYR A 1095 19.84 7.34 -20.96
N TRP A 1096 20.64 6.37 -21.44
CA TRP A 1096 21.59 6.54 -22.54
C TRP A 1096 21.17 5.66 -23.72
N GLU A 1097 20.78 6.29 -24.83
CA GLU A 1097 20.41 5.59 -26.07
C GLU A 1097 21.62 4.97 -26.77
N ASN A 1098 22.75 5.68 -26.76
CA ASN A 1098 23.99 5.24 -27.39
C ASN A 1098 24.93 4.63 -26.34
N ALA A 1099 25.35 3.38 -26.54
CA ALA A 1099 26.22 2.68 -25.62
C ALA A 1099 27.57 3.37 -25.39
N LEU A 1100 28.11 4.08 -26.39
CA LEU A 1100 29.38 4.80 -26.29
C LEU A 1100 29.26 6.15 -25.55
N GLU A 1101 28.05 6.62 -25.30
CA GLU A 1101 27.79 7.83 -24.52
C GLU A 1101 27.50 7.55 -23.04
N GLY A 1102 27.12 6.30 -22.72
CA GLY A 1102 26.94 5.86 -21.34
C GLY A 1102 28.27 5.73 -20.59
N PRO A 1103 28.27 5.83 -19.25
CA PRO A 1103 29.45 5.52 -18.45
C PRO A 1103 29.78 4.02 -18.53
N GLY A 1104 31.07 3.66 -18.52
CA GLY A 1104 31.52 2.28 -18.73
C GLY A 1104 32.32 1.70 -17.56
N MET A 1105 32.19 0.39 -17.36
CA MET A 1105 33.17 -0.45 -16.64
C MET A 1105 33.90 -1.31 -17.67
N HIS A 1106 35.22 -1.38 -17.60
CA HIS A 1106 36.05 -2.06 -18.59
C HIS A 1106 37.01 -3.05 -17.92
N TYR A 1107 37.13 -4.25 -18.49
CA TYR A 1107 37.96 -5.34 -17.97
C TYR A 1107 38.74 -5.99 -19.10
N ARG A 1108 40.06 -6.06 -18.94
CA ARG A 1108 40.95 -6.74 -19.87
C ARG A 1108 41.01 -8.23 -19.48
N ILE A 1109 40.54 -9.08 -20.39
CA ILE A 1109 40.44 -10.52 -20.19
C ILE A 1109 41.31 -11.25 -21.23
N ARG A 1110 41.87 -12.40 -20.86
CA ARG A 1110 42.61 -13.26 -21.79
C ARG A 1110 41.91 -14.59 -21.94
N ILE A 1111 41.40 -14.81 -23.14
CA ILE A 1111 40.73 -16.02 -23.57
C ILE A 1111 41.78 -17.02 -24.08
N GLN A 1112 41.80 -18.21 -23.50
CA GLN A 1112 42.63 -19.34 -23.94
C GLN A 1112 41.85 -20.23 -24.91
N ASN A 1113 40.59 -20.49 -24.58
CA ASN A 1113 39.70 -21.36 -25.35
C ASN A 1113 38.77 -20.50 -26.23
N PRO A 1114 38.97 -20.45 -27.56
CA PRO A 1114 38.07 -19.71 -28.43
C PRO A 1114 36.68 -20.36 -28.43
N GLY A 1115 35.63 -19.56 -28.55
CA GLY A 1115 34.26 -20.04 -28.66
C GLY A 1115 33.22 -19.02 -28.19
N THR A 1116 31.99 -19.49 -28.04
CA THR A 1116 30.88 -18.67 -27.55
C THR A 1116 30.86 -18.70 -26.02
N TYR A 1117 30.90 -17.53 -25.40
CA TYR A 1117 30.79 -17.34 -23.95
C TYR A 1117 29.45 -16.70 -23.61
N PHE A 1118 28.67 -17.33 -22.74
CA PHE A 1118 27.52 -16.71 -22.11
C PHE A 1118 27.99 -15.82 -20.97
N VAL A 1119 27.63 -14.54 -21.02
CA VAL A 1119 27.93 -13.58 -19.96
C VAL A 1119 26.75 -13.49 -19.02
N TRP A 1120 27.03 -13.74 -17.76
CA TRP A 1120 26.11 -13.63 -16.64
C TRP A 1120 26.52 -12.47 -15.76
N LEU A 1121 25.53 -11.71 -15.31
CA LEU A 1121 25.69 -10.65 -14.33
C LEU A 1121 24.87 -10.99 -13.09
N LEU A 1122 25.47 -10.88 -11.90
CA LEU A 1122 24.73 -10.85 -10.64
C LEU A 1122 24.27 -9.42 -10.42
N MET A 1123 22.97 -9.19 -10.55
CA MET A 1123 22.42 -7.84 -10.56
C MET A 1123 21.19 -7.68 -9.68
N LYS A 1124 20.87 -6.42 -9.38
CA LYS A 1124 19.63 -5.98 -8.72
C LYS A 1124 19.13 -4.69 -9.37
N PHE A 1125 17.83 -4.62 -9.60
CA PHE A 1125 17.13 -3.43 -10.08
C PHE A 1125 15.84 -3.20 -9.29
N GLU A 1126 15.32 -1.97 -9.32
CA GLU A 1126 14.13 -1.57 -8.56
C GLU A 1126 12.84 -1.71 -9.39
N ASP A 1127 12.92 -1.40 -10.68
CA ASP A 1127 11.81 -1.32 -11.62
C ASP A 1127 12.31 -1.35 -13.07
N ALA A 1128 11.40 -1.16 -14.02
CA ALA A 1128 11.73 -1.12 -15.45
C ALA A 1128 12.55 0.12 -15.86
N ASP A 1129 12.72 1.12 -14.99
CA ASP A 1129 13.50 2.32 -15.27
C ASP A 1129 14.95 2.20 -14.77
N SER A 1130 15.31 1.07 -14.16
CA SER A 1130 16.62 0.79 -13.56
C SER A 1130 17.20 -0.58 -13.95
N ASP A 1131 16.73 -1.16 -15.06
CA ASP A 1131 16.88 -2.59 -15.35
C ASP A 1131 17.91 -2.95 -16.42
N SER A 1132 18.72 -2.04 -16.97
CA SER A 1132 19.46 -2.37 -18.19
C SER A 1132 20.82 -1.68 -18.36
N CYS A 1133 21.69 -2.38 -19.09
CA CYS A 1133 23.04 -1.98 -19.50
C CYS A 1133 23.34 -2.50 -20.92
N TYR A 1134 24.40 -2.00 -21.54
CA TYR A 1134 24.96 -2.57 -22.78
C TYR A 1134 26.20 -3.42 -22.48
N LEU A 1135 26.43 -4.46 -23.27
CA LEU A 1135 27.67 -5.23 -23.28
C LEU A 1135 28.41 -5.04 -24.59
N LEU A 1136 29.70 -4.72 -24.49
CA LEU A 1136 30.61 -4.58 -25.62
C LEU A 1136 31.81 -5.50 -25.43
N ALA A 1137 32.28 -6.08 -26.52
CA ALA A 1137 33.58 -6.75 -26.61
C ALA A 1137 34.44 -5.97 -27.58
N ASP A 1138 35.62 -5.53 -27.15
CA ASP A 1138 36.56 -4.72 -27.94
C ASP A 1138 35.93 -3.46 -28.56
N GLY A 1139 35.01 -2.83 -27.82
CA GLY A 1139 34.28 -1.64 -28.26
C GLY A 1139 33.13 -1.93 -29.24
N MET A 1140 32.86 -3.19 -29.57
CA MET A 1140 31.77 -3.60 -30.44
C MET A 1140 30.58 -4.13 -29.62
N GLN A 1141 29.42 -3.52 -29.82
CA GLN A 1141 28.16 -3.99 -29.26
C GLN A 1141 27.73 -5.28 -29.99
N GLN A 1142 27.09 -6.17 -29.25
CA GLN A 1142 26.57 -7.43 -29.81
C GLN A 1142 25.30 -7.22 -30.63
N ASP A 1143 25.11 -8.11 -31.61
CA ASP A 1143 23.86 -8.18 -32.38
C ASP A 1143 22.68 -8.52 -31.47
N ALA A 1144 21.48 -8.06 -31.85
CA ALA A 1144 20.29 -8.17 -31.01
C ALA A 1144 19.90 -9.63 -30.70
N ASP A 1145 20.18 -10.58 -31.59
CA ASP A 1145 19.92 -12.02 -31.41
C ASP A 1145 20.88 -12.67 -30.40
N ARG A 1146 21.97 -11.98 -30.04
CA ARG A 1146 22.93 -12.40 -29.02
C ARG A 1146 22.67 -11.79 -27.65
N ILE A 1147 21.66 -10.94 -27.49
CA ILE A 1147 21.28 -10.29 -26.22
C ILE A 1147 20.02 -10.97 -25.64
N PHE A 1148 20.10 -11.45 -24.40
CA PHE A 1148 18.99 -12.12 -23.73
C PHE A 1148 18.15 -11.10 -22.95
N SER A 1149 17.27 -10.41 -23.66
CA SER A 1149 16.38 -9.38 -23.10
C SER A 1149 14.93 -9.55 -23.55
N SER A 1150 14.01 -8.93 -22.83
CA SER A 1150 12.62 -8.74 -23.26
C SER A 1150 12.40 -7.26 -23.51
N HIS A 1151 11.89 -6.91 -24.70
CA HIS A 1151 11.62 -5.52 -25.09
C HIS A 1151 12.82 -4.55 -24.89
N GLY A 1152 14.05 -5.06 -25.01
CA GLY A 1152 15.27 -4.26 -24.84
C GLY A 1152 15.66 -3.95 -23.40
N GLY A 1153 15.04 -4.60 -22.40
CA GLY A 1153 15.35 -4.50 -20.97
C GLY A 1153 15.45 -5.87 -20.27
N PHE A 1154 15.79 -5.84 -18.99
CA PHE A 1154 15.90 -7.04 -18.14
C PHE A 1154 14.76 -7.18 -17.14
N PHE A 1155 13.82 -6.23 -17.10
CA PHE A 1155 12.74 -6.22 -16.13
C PHE A 1155 11.86 -7.48 -16.22
N THR A 1156 11.62 -8.07 -15.06
CA THR A 1156 10.57 -9.06 -14.81
C THR A 1156 10.12 -8.89 -13.36
N TYR A 1157 8.83 -9.07 -13.13
CA TYR A 1157 8.24 -8.99 -11.80
C TYR A 1157 8.95 -9.93 -10.82
N SER A 1158 9.13 -11.20 -11.18
CA SER A 1158 9.74 -12.22 -10.31
C SER A 1158 11.17 -11.93 -9.81
N MET A 1159 11.90 -10.99 -10.43
CA MET A 1159 13.28 -10.62 -10.05
C MET A 1159 13.41 -9.21 -9.48
N LYS A 1160 12.31 -8.45 -9.44
CA LYS A 1160 12.28 -7.09 -8.89
C LYS A 1160 12.77 -7.11 -7.45
N GLN A 1161 13.61 -6.13 -7.06
CA GLN A 1161 14.17 -5.99 -5.71
C GLN A 1161 15.03 -7.17 -5.21
N ARG A 1162 15.35 -8.17 -6.05
CA ARG A 1162 16.16 -9.34 -5.66
C ARG A 1162 17.51 -9.33 -6.37
N TRP A 1163 18.54 -9.72 -5.63
CA TRP A 1163 19.81 -10.15 -6.24
C TRP A 1163 19.55 -11.44 -7.04
N HIS A 1164 19.93 -11.43 -8.31
CA HIS A 1164 19.73 -12.57 -9.20
C HIS A 1164 20.84 -12.67 -10.25
N TRP A 1165 21.16 -13.90 -10.63
CA TRP A 1165 22.06 -14.17 -11.75
C TRP A 1165 21.28 -14.11 -13.06
N ARG A 1166 21.80 -13.38 -14.03
CA ARG A 1166 21.15 -13.20 -15.33
C ARG A 1166 22.13 -13.36 -16.47
N ALA A 1167 21.86 -14.29 -17.37
CA ALA A 1167 22.51 -14.32 -18.67
C ALA A 1167 22.05 -13.10 -19.45
N VAL A 1168 22.97 -12.24 -19.86
CA VAL A 1168 22.66 -10.98 -20.56
C VAL A 1168 23.01 -11.02 -22.04
N ALA A 1169 24.06 -11.75 -22.41
CA ALA A 1169 24.48 -11.88 -23.80
C ALA A 1169 25.34 -13.14 -24.04
N ALA A 1170 25.49 -13.51 -25.31
CA ALA A 1170 26.51 -14.44 -25.78
C ALA A 1170 27.56 -13.70 -26.62
N LEU A 1171 28.84 -13.94 -26.33
CA LEU A 1171 29.99 -13.34 -27.02
C LEU A 1171 30.80 -14.41 -27.76
N ASP A 1172 31.09 -14.20 -29.03
CA ASP A 1172 32.03 -15.05 -29.76
C ASP A 1172 33.44 -14.47 -29.63
N LEU A 1173 34.29 -15.13 -28.84
CA LEU A 1173 35.64 -14.66 -28.53
C LEU A 1173 36.69 -15.60 -29.12
N ASN A 1174 37.74 -15.02 -29.68
CA ASN A 1174 38.91 -15.76 -30.16
C ASN A 1174 39.90 -15.97 -29.01
N ALA A 1175 40.87 -16.86 -29.19
CA ALA A 1175 42.00 -16.93 -28.25
C ALA A 1175 42.82 -15.64 -28.36
N GLY A 1176 43.06 -14.97 -27.24
CA GLY A 1176 43.70 -13.66 -27.22
C GLY A 1176 43.24 -12.78 -26.08
N GLU A 1177 43.67 -11.52 -26.13
CA GLU A 1177 43.25 -10.49 -25.17
C GLU A 1177 42.04 -9.74 -25.74
N HIS A 1178 41.09 -9.48 -24.87
CA HIS A 1178 39.86 -8.77 -25.18
C HIS A 1178 39.55 -7.74 -24.08
N ILE A 1179 38.81 -6.70 -24.42
CA ILE A 1179 38.22 -5.77 -23.45
C ILE A 1179 36.73 -6.02 -23.38
N LEU A 1180 36.27 -6.57 -22.25
CA LEU A 1180 34.86 -6.62 -21.92
C LEU A 1180 34.45 -5.27 -21.33
N SER A 1181 33.39 -4.67 -21.86
CA SER A 1181 32.83 -3.43 -21.32
C SER A 1181 31.35 -3.58 -20.98
N VAL A 1182 30.97 -3.08 -19.81
CA VAL A 1182 29.59 -2.94 -19.37
C VAL A 1182 29.26 -1.45 -19.34
N MET A 1183 28.42 -0.99 -20.27
CA MET A 1183 28.06 0.42 -20.41
C MET A 1183 26.69 0.70 -19.81
N GLY A 1184 26.53 1.86 -19.17
CA GLY A 1184 25.27 2.32 -18.62
C GLY A 1184 24.22 2.53 -19.70
N LYS A 1185 23.05 1.91 -19.55
CA LYS A 1185 21.86 2.20 -20.36
C LYS A 1185 20.81 2.92 -19.52
N LYS A 1186 20.55 2.43 -18.32
CA LYS A 1186 19.70 3.08 -17.32
C LYS A 1186 20.44 3.22 -15.99
N SER A 1187 20.23 4.31 -15.27
CA SER A 1187 20.80 4.48 -13.91
C SER A 1187 20.06 3.62 -12.87
N GLY A 1188 20.65 3.43 -11.70
CA GLY A 1188 20.06 2.63 -10.61
C GLY A 1188 20.26 1.11 -10.71
N LEU A 1189 20.63 0.56 -11.88
CA LEU A 1189 21.04 -0.84 -12.01
C LEU A 1189 22.28 -1.09 -11.14
N ARG A 1190 22.25 -2.17 -10.35
CA ARG A 1190 23.40 -2.61 -9.53
C ARG A 1190 23.95 -3.92 -10.07
N ILE A 1191 25.27 -4.01 -10.22
CA ILE A 1191 25.97 -5.20 -10.72
C ILE A 1191 27.09 -5.54 -9.75
N ASP A 1192 27.04 -6.74 -9.18
CA ASP A 1192 28.01 -7.24 -8.20
C ASP A 1192 29.11 -8.06 -8.87
N ARG A 1193 28.73 -9.08 -9.65
CA ARG A 1193 29.68 -10.04 -10.25
C ARG A 1193 29.45 -10.26 -11.72
N ILE A 1194 30.54 -10.57 -12.42
CA ILE A 1194 30.56 -10.90 -13.85
C ILE A 1194 31.09 -12.32 -14.00
N TYR A 1195 30.31 -13.19 -14.64
CA TYR A 1195 30.65 -14.60 -14.88
C TYR A 1195 30.46 -14.95 -16.35
N MET A 1196 31.53 -15.35 -17.02
CA MET A 1196 31.54 -15.78 -18.40
C MET A 1196 31.80 -17.29 -18.45
N THR A 1197 30.98 -18.03 -19.19
CA THR A 1197 31.19 -19.47 -19.40
C THR A 1197 30.89 -19.93 -20.82
N GLN A 1198 31.63 -20.91 -21.33
CA GLN A 1198 31.30 -21.65 -22.56
C GLN A 1198 30.25 -22.76 -22.34
N GLY A 1199 30.02 -23.15 -21.08
CA GLY A 1199 29.10 -24.22 -20.71
C GLY A 1199 27.66 -23.73 -20.44
N ASN A 1200 26.80 -24.68 -20.08
CA ASN A 1200 25.39 -24.43 -19.74
C ASN A 1200 25.15 -24.39 -18.22
N GLU A 1201 26.21 -24.49 -17.42
CA GLU A 1201 26.10 -24.40 -15.97
C GLU A 1201 25.69 -23.00 -15.51
N TRP A 1202 24.91 -22.96 -14.44
CA TRP A 1202 24.59 -21.70 -13.78
C TRP A 1202 25.79 -21.21 -12.98
N PRO A 1203 25.99 -19.88 -12.89
CA PRO A 1203 26.96 -19.30 -11.98
C PRO A 1203 26.80 -19.83 -10.55
N PRO A 1204 27.92 -19.98 -9.80
CA PRO A 1204 27.85 -20.46 -8.43
C PRO A 1204 27.14 -19.47 -7.50
N VAL A 1205 26.58 -19.99 -6.41
CA VAL A 1205 26.13 -19.17 -5.27
C VAL A 1205 27.36 -18.64 -4.50
N ASP A 1206 27.15 -17.65 -3.63
CA ASP A 1206 28.23 -16.90 -2.99
C ASP A 1206 29.29 -17.77 -2.28
N ALA A 1207 28.88 -18.78 -1.51
CA ALA A 1207 29.79 -19.72 -0.83
C ALA A 1207 30.75 -20.48 -1.77
N ASP A 1208 30.32 -20.70 -3.01
CA ASP A 1208 31.06 -21.47 -4.01
C ASP A 1208 31.75 -20.56 -5.04
N TRP A 1209 31.63 -19.23 -4.90
CA TRP A 1209 32.23 -18.27 -5.82
C TRP A 1209 33.76 -18.36 -5.82
N ARG A 1210 34.36 -18.40 -7.01
CA ARG A 1210 35.80 -18.46 -7.23
C ARG A 1210 36.16 -17.56 -8.41
N GLU A 1211 37.03 -16.60 -8.17
CA GLU A 1211 37.52 -15.70 -9.20
C GLU A 1211 38.54 -16.36 -10.13
N SER A 1212 38.64 -15.79 -11.33
CA SER A 1212 39.69 -16.06 -12.28
C SER A 1212 41.03 -15.56 -11.80
N ARG A 1213 42.07 -16.35 -12.07
CA ARG A 1213 43.44 -15.99 -11.74
C ARG A 1213 43.83 -14.71 -12.49
N ARG A 1214 44.48 -13.79 -11.80
CA ARG A 1214 45.10 -12.60 -12.38
C ARG A 1214 46.59 -12.82 -12.60
N ILE A 1215 47.13 -12.36 -13.73
CA ILE A 1215 48.56 -12.45 -14.05
C ILE A 1215 49.11 -11.05 -14.32
N LEU A 1216 50.20 -10.72 -13.62
CA LEU A 1216 51.00 -9.52 -13.86
C LEU A 1216 51.90 -9.74 -15.08
N PHE A 1217 52.03 -8.74 -15.93
CA PHE A 1217 53.06 -8.76 -16.98
C PHE A 1217 54.45 -8.76 -16.32
N GLU A 1218 55.31 -9.70 -16.72
CA GLU A 1218 56.76 -9.62 -16.47
C GLU A 1218 57.43 -8.61 -17.40
#